data_AF-A0A8T0MR10-F1
#
_entry.id   AF-A0A8T0MR10-F1
#
_cell.length_a   1.000
_cell.length_b   1.000
_cell.length_c   1.000
_cell.angle_alpha   90.00
_cell.angle_beta   90.00
_cell.angle_gamma   90.00
#
_symmetry.space_group_name_H-M   'P 1'
#
loop_
_entity.id
_entity.type
_entity.pdbx_description
1 polymer ?
#
loop_
_entity_poly.entity_id
_entity_poly.type
_entity_poly.pdbx_seq_one_letter_code
_entity_poly.pdbx_strand_id
1 'polypeptide(L)'
;MGSLTGSPEGTAAAEAEWSDEAVVYVNGVRRVLPDGLAHLTLLQYLRDIGLRGTKLGCGEGGCGACTVMVSCYDLTTKKSLHFAINACLAPLYSVEGMHIITVEGIGDRQRGLHPVQECLAKAHGSQCGFCTPGFVMSMYALLRSSKEPPTEEQIEDCLAGNLCRCTGYRPIIDAFRVFAKTDNLVYTNSSSQNTDGQAICPSTGKPCSCQNEADANVNSSLPSSVERYSPCSYNEIDGNSYDDKELIFPPELQLRKVMPLKLKGYNEIRWFRPLKLNQVLHLKSCYPDAKLIIGNSEVGVETKFKNAQYKVMISVTHVPELNTLKVKEDGIHIGSAVRLAQLQNFLKKVIAERDLPETSSCQAIVRQLKWFAGTQIRNVASVGGNICTASPISDLNPLWMAIGAKFQITDVNGNVRTTLAKDFFLGYRKVDIKPNEILLSVILPWTRPFEYVKEFKQAHRREDDIALVNAGMRVYLRETEGKWIISDVSIVYGGVAAVPLSASKTENFLTGKNWNFELLDDTFNLLKEDIPLSENAPGGMVEFRRSLTLSFFFKFFLSVTHDMNMKGLLEDGLHADHASAIQPYSRPVAVGTQGYEIVKQGTSVGQPMVHMSATLQVTGEAEYTDDTPTPPNTLHAALVLSKKAHARILSIDDSIAKSSPGFVGLFLSKDIPGTNHTGPIIHDEEVFASEVVTCVGQTIGIVVADTHDNAKNAANKVHIEYSELPAILSIEDAVKNGSFHPNTKRCLGKGDVEQCFMSGACDRIISGEVQVGGQEHFYMEPQGTLVWPVDSGNEMHMVSSTQAPQKHQKYVANVLGLPLSKVVCKTKRIGGGFGGKETRSAVFAAAVSVPSYCLRRPVKLILDRDVDMISSGQRHSFLGRYKVGFTNDGKILALDLEIYNNGGNSLDLSLAVLERAMFHAENVYDISNIRVSGQVCFTNFPSNTAFRGFGGPQGMLIAENWIHHIASELQRSPEDIKELNFHNDGTMLHYGQLLQNCKIRSVWDELKASCKFMEARKAVRSFNSNNRWRKRGIAMVPTKFGISFTAKFMNQAGALVQVYTDGTVLVTHGGVEMGQGLHTKVAQVAASSFNIPLSSVFISETSTDKVPNASPTAASASSDLYGAAVLDACQQIKARMEPIASRGTHNSFAEGAPNPKVIHSSKAVGEPPFFLGSAVLFAIKDAIFAARADEGHKEWFPLDNPATPERIRMACVDSITKKFANADYRPKLSV
;
A
#
# COMPACT_ATOMS: atom_id res chain seq x y z
N MET A 1 4.62 24.80 55.89
CA MET A 1 5.24 26.09 56.24
C MET A 1 6.29 26.41 55.19
N GLY A 2 6.30 27.62 54.63
CA GLY A 2 7.39 28.16 53.79
C GLY A 2 7.15 28.15 52.28
N SER A 3 6.45 29.16 51.78
CA SER A 3 6.12 29.41 50.37
C SER A 3 7.31 30.04 49.62
N LEU A 4 7.65 29.53 48.44
CA LEU A 4 8.40 30.26 47.40
C LEU A 4 7.92 29.79 46.01
N THR A 5 6.68 30.16 45.67
CA THR A 5 6.17 30.18 44.29
C THR A 5 6.35 31.59 43.74
N GLY A 6 7.52 31.86 43.14
CA GLY A 6 7.74 33.04 42.31
C GLY A 6 7.61 32.67 40.84
N SER A 7 6.46 32.97 40.24
CA SER A 7 6.22 32.86 38.80
C SER A 7 6.94 33.98 38.04
N PRO A 8 7.72 33.70 36.98
CA PRO A 8 8.16 34.73 36.04
C PRO A 8 7.09 34.92 34.95
N GLU A 9 5.89 35.35 35.33
CA GLU A 9 4.83 35.79 34.41
C GLU A 9 4.66 37.29 34.60
N GLY A 10 5.45 38.11 33.88
CA GLY A 10 5.45 39.56 34.11
C GLY A 10 6.21 40.36 33.07
N THR A 11 5.77 40.33 31.80
CA THR A 11 6.03 41.38 30.80
C THR A 11 4.81 41.50 29.88
N ALA A 12 4.61 42.68 29.27
CA ALA A 12 3.42 43.10 28.50
C ALA A 12 2.98 42.19 27.32
N ALA A 13 3.72 41.12 27.00
CA ALA A 13 3.29 40.06 26.08
C ALA A 13 2.34 39.03 26.73
N ALA A 14 2.24 39.00 28.06
CA ALA A 14 1.44 38.08 28.86
C ALA A 14 -0.06 38.46 28.99
N GLU A 15 -0.45 39.67 28.59
CA GLU A 15 -1.83 40.19 28.67
C GLU A 15 -2.76 39.69 27.53
N ALA A 16 -2.68 38.41 27.18
CA ALA A 16 -3.67 37.80 26.30
C ALA A 16 -4.71 37.03 27.15
N GLU A 17 -6.00 37.35 26.98
CA GLU A 17 -7.08 36.50 27.48
C GLU A 17 -7.03 35.16 26.73
N TRP A 18 -6.32 34.19 27.29
CA TRP A 18 -6.31 32.80 26.82
C TRP A 18 -7.67 32.18 27.06
N SER A 19 -8.16 31.40 26.09
CA SER A 19 -9.42 30.69 26.23
C SER A 19 -9.22 29.18 26.33
N ASP A 20 -10.11 28.58 27.11
CA ASP A 20 -10.24 27.13 27.28
C ASP A 20 -11.46 26.59 26.51
N GLU A 21 -12.25 27.44 25.84
CA GLU A 21 -13.44 27.06 25.08
C GLU A 21 -13.10 26.72 23.62
N ALA A 22 -12.85 25.44 23.34
CA ALA A 22 -12.63 24.92 22.00
C ALA A 22 -13.92 24.34 21.39
N VAL A 23 -14.23 24.69 20.15
CA VAL A 23 -15.42 24.20 19.43
C VAL A 23 -15.00 23.61 18.08
N VAL A 24 -15.63 22.51 17.70
CA VAL A 24 -15.54 21.92 16.36
C VAL A 24 -16.93 21.56 15.86
N TYR A 25 -17.15 21.62 14.55
CA TYR A 25 -18.35 21.06 13.94
C TYR A 25 -18.00 19.71 13.33
N VAL A 26 -18.80 18.68 13.59
CA VAL A 26 -18.65 17.36 12.97
C VAL A 26 -19.97 17.02 12.28
N ASN A 27 -19.94 16.84 10.96
CA ASN A 27 -21.12 16.55 10.13
C ASN A 27 -22.27 17.55 10.36
N GLY A 28 -21.94 18.83 10.55
CA GLY A 28 -22.91 19.90 10.79
C GLY A 28 -23.36 20.05 12.25
N VAL A 29 -22.94 19.13 13.13
CA VAL A 29 -23.27 19.16 14.56
C VAL A 29 -22.18 19.89 15.34
N ARG A 30 -22.57 20.94 16.08
CA ARG A 30 -21.69 21.67 17.01
C ARG A 30 -21.22 20.76 18.14
N ARG A 31 -19.91 20.74 18.41
CA ARG A 31 -19.30 20.00 19.52
C ARG A 31 -18.37 20.92 20.31
N VAL A 32 -18.58 21.00 21.62
CA VAL A 32 -17.63 21.65 22.54
C VAL A 32 -16.59 20.60 22.90
N LEU A 33 -15.32 20.91 22.66
CA LEU A 33 -14.20 20.06 23.03
C LEU A 33 -13.81 20.40 24.48
N PRO A 34 -13.92 19.46 25.43
CA PRO A 34 -13.49 19.72 26.80
C PRO A 34 -11.97 19.90 26.86
N ASP A 35 -11.48 20.61 27.88
CA ASP A 35 -10.05 20.62 28.22
C ASP A 35 -9.58 19.21 28.63
N GLY A 36 -8.29 18.93 28.49
CA GLY A 36 -7.67 17.64 28.86
C GLY A 36 -7.46 16.66 27.70
N LEU A 37 -7.84 17.02 26.47
CA LEU A 37 -7.77 16.14 25.29
C LEU A 37 -6.59 16.42 24.34
N ALA A 38 -5.59 17.22 24.75
CA ALA A 38 -4.49 17.62 23.85
C ALA A 38 -3.62 16.46 23.34
N HIS A 39 -3.73 15.28 23.94
CA HIS A 39 -3.02 14.06 23.57
C HIS A 39 -3.74 13.26 22.47
N LEU A 40 -5.02 13.56 22.19
CA LEU A 40 -5.83 12.83 21.22
C LEU A 40 -5.64 13.35 19.80
N THR A 41 -5.72 12.40 18.87
CA THR A 41 -5.89 12.68 17.44
C THR A 41 -7.37 12.86 17.10
N LEU A 42 -7.66 13.51 15.97
CA LEU A 42 -9.01 13.62 15.44
C LEU A 42 -9.64 12.24 15.19
N LEU A 43 -8.85 11.27 14.72
CA LEU A 43 -9.35 9.90 14.48
C LEU A 43 -9.84 9.23 15.76
N GLN A 44 -9.08 9.33 16.85
CA GLN A 44 -9.48 8.77 18.14
C GLN A 44 -10.79 9.40 18.61
N TYR A 45 -10.86 10.73 18.60
CA TYR A 45 -12.07 11.45 19.00
C TYR A 45 -13.30 11.07 18.16
N LEU A 46 -13.18 11.01 16.83
CA LEU A 46 -14.29 10.62 15.94
C LEU A 46 -14.83 9.23 16.28
N ARG A 47 -13.93 8.26 16.51
CA ARG A 47 -14.31 6.88 16.83
C ARG A 47 -14.91 6.76 18.22
N ASP A 48 -14.40 7.52 19.19
CA ASP A 48 -14.90 7.55 20.57
C ASP A 48 -16.32 8.11 20.66
N ILE A 49 -16.67 9.12 19.84
CA ILE A 49 -18.04 9.64 19.74
C ILE A 49 -18.97 8.80 18.86
N GLY A 50 -18.51 7.63 18.38
CA GLY A 50 -19.31 6.67 17.63
C GLY A 50 -19.28 6.82 16.10
N LEU A 51 -18.51 7.76 15.54
CA LEU A 51 -18.33 7.91 14.09
C LEU A 51 -17.18 7.01 13.61
N ARG A 52 -17.50 5.73 13.45
CA ARG A 52 -16.54 4.65 13.21
C ARG A 52 -16.28 4.40 11.72
N GLY A 53 -16.92 5.11 10.80
CA GLY A 53 -16.70 5.01 9.36
C GLY A 53 -15.28 5.40 8.94
N THR A 54 -14.66 6.36 9.62
CA THR A 54 -13.24 6.69 9.45
C THR A 54 -12.36 5.63 10.14
N LYS A 55 -11.43 5.01 9.40
CA LYS A 55 -10.71 3.80 9.83
C LYS A 55 -9.22 4.05 10.15
N LEU A 56 -8.67 3.27 11.08
CA LEU A 56 -7.21 3.21 11.35
C LEU A 56 -6.58 2.07 10.53
N GLY A 57 -5.72 2.41 9.56
CA GLY A 57 -5.00 1.43 8.74
C GLY A 57 -3.49 1.35 8.99
N CYS A 58 -2.85 2.49 9.27
CA CYS A 58 -1.40 2.59 9.53
C CYS A 58 -1.03 3.54 10.68
N GLY A 59 -1.67 4.71 10.78
CA GLY A 59 -1.35 5.71 11.80
C GLY A 59 -0.19 6.65 11.45
N GLU A 60 0.33 6.59 10.23
CA GLU A 60 1.47 7.40 9.76
C GLU A 60 1.15 8.25 8.51
N GLY A 61 -0.13 8.29 8.08
CA GLY A 61 -0.58 9.08 6.94
C GLY A 61 -0.48 8.42 5.56
N GLY A 62 0.30 7.34 5.40
CA GLY A 62 0.57 6.72 4.09
C GLY A 62 -0.53 5.81 3.50
N CYS A 63 -1.65 5.57 4.18
CA CYS A 63 -2.71 4.67 3.68
C CYS A 63 -4.02 5.35 3.27
N GLY A 64 -4.28 6.57 3.74
CA GLY A 64 -5.50 7.31 3.45
C GLY A 64 -6.82 6.74 4.01
N ALA A 65 -6.83 5.61 4.72
CA ALA A 65 -8.06 5.01 5.28
C ALA A 65 -8.78 5.91 6.31
N CYS A 66 -8.03 6.83 6.92
CA CYS A 66 -8.52 7.82 7.88
C CYS A 66 -8.82 9.19 7.25
N THR A 67 -8.97 9.27 5.92
CA THR A 67 -9.20 10.55 5.24
C THR A 67 -10.56 11.12 5.65
N VAL A 68 -10.57 12.41 5.99
CA VAL A 68 -11.77 13.23 6.23
C VAL A 68 -11.63 14.55 5.46
N MET A 69 -12.74 15.23 5.21
CA MET A 69 -12.71 16.59 4.67
C MET A 69 -12.77 17.60 5.82
N VAL A 70 -11.94 18.63 5.74
CA VAL A 70 -11.97 19.79 6.62
C VAL A 70 -12.46 20.99 5.82
N SER A 71 -13.38 21.74 6.42
CA SER A 71 -13.80 23.04 5.91
C SER A 71 -13.43 24.13 6.92
N CYS A 72 -12.84 25.23 6.44
CA CYS A 72 -12.56 26.42 7.24
C CYS A 72 -12.90 27.70 6.48
N TYR A 73 -13.14 28.80 7.19
CA TYR A 73 -13.45 30.09 6.58
C TYR A 73 -12.19 30.93 6.41
N ASP A 74 -11.87 31.34 5.19
CA ASP A 74 -10.77 32.27 4.92
C ASP A 74 -11.28 33.71 5.00
N LEU A 75 -10.83 34.43 6.03
CA LEU A 75 -11.17 35.83 6.27
C LEU A 75 -10.70 36.78 5.16
N THR A 76 -9.65 36.40 4.41
CA THR A 76 -9.09 37.24 3.35
C THR A 76 -9.95 37.19 2.10
N THR A 77 -10.29 35.97 1.66
CA THR A 77 -11.11 35.76 0.46
C THR A 77 -12.61 35.78 0.74
N LYS A 78 -13.00 35.75 2.02
CA LYS A 78 -14.39 35.63 2.51
C LYS A 78 -15.10 34.38 1.98
N LYS A 79 -14.37 33.28 1.79
CA LYS A 79 -14.86 32.02 1.23
C LYS A 79 -14.54 30.84 2.15
N SER A 80 -15.38 29.81 2.09
CA SER A 80 -15.05 28.50 2.66
C SER A 80 -13.98 27.81 1.81
N LEU A 81 -12.98 27.26 2.48
CA LEU A 81 -11.96 26.41 1.88
C LEU A 81 -12.22 24.96 2.30
N HIS A 82 -12.09 24.04 1.36
CA HIS A 82 -12.33 22.61 1.55
C HIS A 82 -11.08 21.83 1.15
N PHE A 83 -10.62 20.91 1.99
CA PHE A 83 -9.48 20.06 1.68
C PHE A 83 -9.49 18.76 2.50
N ALA A 84 -8.89 17.71 1.95
CA ALA A 84 -8.74 16.43 2.62
C ALA A 84 -7.53 16.41 3.57
N ILE A 85 -7.64 15.73 4.72
CA ILE A 85 -6.55 15.48 5.66
C ILE A 85 -6.59 14.04 6.19
N ASN A 86 -5.49 13.58 6.80
CA ASN A 86 -5.45 12.32 7.53
C ASN A 86 -5.82 12.54 9.01
N ALA A 87 -6.97 12.03 9.45
CA ALA A 87 -7.42 12.19 10.84
C ALA A 87 -6.48 11.54 11.87
N CYS A 88 -5.71 10.51 11.49
CA CYS A 88 -4.77 9.83 12.39
C CYS A 88 -3.55 10.67 12.79
N LEU A 89 -3.23 11.73 12.04
CA LEU A 89 -2.10 12.61 12.34
C LEU A 89 -2.55 14.00 12.80
N ALA A 90 -3.83 14.35 12.65
CA ALA A 90 -4.33 15.66 13.06
C ALA A 90 -4.55 15.69 14.58
N PRO A 91 -3.81 16.53 15.34
CA PRO A 91 -4.12 16.75 16.76
C PRO A 91 -5.54 17.31 16.89
N LEU A 92 -6.31 16.85 17.89
CA LEU A 92 -7.72 17.23 18.02
C LEU A 92 -7.94 18.75 18.06
N TYR A 93 -7.11 19.48 18.81
CA TYR A 93 -7.25 20.94 18.91
C TYR A 93 -6.69 21.72 17.71
N SER A 94 -6.03 21.06 16.75
CA SER A 94 -5.60 21.75 15.51
C SER A 94 -6.76 22.05 14.57
N VAL A 95 -7.90 21.36 14.76
CA VAL A 95 -9.13 21.56 13.98
C VAL A 95 -10.22 22.35 14.72
N GLU A 96 -9.85 23.02 15.81
CA GLU A 96 -10.74 23.97 16.48
C GLU A 96 -11.17 25.07 15.50
N GLY A 97 -12.45 25.44 15.54
CA GLY A 97 -13.04 26.43 14.65
C GLY A 97 -13.27 25.93 13.22
N MET A 98 -13.15 24.63 12.97
CA MET A 98 -13.34 24.03 11.64
C MET A 98 -14.56 23.11 11.61
N HIS A 99 -15.02 22.80 10.40
CA HIS A 99 -16.07 21.82 10.14
C HIS A 99 -15.49 20.56 9.51
N ILE A 100 -15.50 19.49 10.30
CA ILE A 100 -15.08 18.14 9.91
C ILE A 100 -16.27 17.42 9.28
N ILE A 101 -16.06 16.88 8.09
CA ILE A 101 -17.03 16.04 7.40
C ILE A 101 -16.41 14.65 7.22
N THR A 102 -17.12 13.64 7.74
CA THR A 102 -16.76 12.22 7.62
C THR A 102 -17.63 11.54 6.57
N VAL A 103 -17.36 10.26 6.31
CA VAL A 103 -18.13 9.46 5.34
C VAL A 103 -19.61 9.36 5.69
N GLU A 104 -19.93 9.32 6.98
CA GLU A 104 -21.31 9.33 7.49
C GLU A 104 -21.98 10.69 7.28
N GLY A 105 -21.21 11.79 7.17
CA GLY A 105 -21.76 13.13 7.01
C GLY A 105 -22.46 13.35 5.68
N ILE A 106 -21.92 12.75 4.61
CA ILE A 106 -22.35 13.03 3.23
C ILE A 106 -23.54 12.15 2.78
N GLY A 107 -23.77 11.01 3.43
CA GLY A 107 -24.86 10.11 3.07
C GLY A 107 -24.80 8.79 3.85
N ASP A 108 -25.96 8.15 3.98
CA ASP A 108 -26.16 6.86 4.66
C ASP A 108 -27.36 6.11 4.06
N ARG A 109 -27.66 4.90 4.54
CA ARG A 109 -28.80 4.11 4.05
C ARG A 109 -30.17 4.73 4.28
N GLN A 110 -30.34 5.62 5.26
CA GLN A 110 -31.62 6.24 5.60
C GLN A 110 -31.86 7.53 4.82
N ARG A 111 -30.85 8.39 4.71
CA ARG A 111 -30.89 9.67 4.00
C ARG A 111 -30.64 9.54 2.49
N GLY A 112 -30.13 8.38 2.06
CA GLY A 112 -29.71 8.13 0.71
C GLY A 112 -28.20 8.32 0.52
N LEU A 113 -27.68 7.67 -0.52
CA LEU A 113 -26.26 7.73 -0.85
C LEU A 113 -25.93 9.04 -1.57
N HIS A 114 -24.77 9.59 -1.23
CA HIS A 114 -24.12 10.61 -2.04
C HIS A 114 -23.67 10.01 -3.39
N PRO A 115 -23.67 10.75 -4.52
CA PRO A 115 -23.23 10.24 -5.82
C PRO A 115 -21.85 9.54 -5.80
N VAL A 116 -20.84 10.14 -5.16
CA VAL A 116 -19.52 9.49 -4.90
C VAL A 116 -19.64 8.12 -4.22
N GLN A 117 -20.51 7.98 -3.21
CA GLN A 117 -20.75 6.70 -2.54
C GLN A 117 -21.45 5.70 -3.48
N GLU A 118 -22.49 6.16 -4.17
CA GLU A 118 -23.30 5.35 -5.08
C GLU A 118 -22.48 4.84 -6.27
N CYS A 119 -21.76 5.71 -6.97
CA CYS A 119 -20.90 5.37 -8.10
C CYS A 119 -19.85 4.33 -7.69
N LEU A 120 -19.21 4.53 -6.53
CA LEU A 120 -18.19 3.60 -6.06
C LEU A 120 -18.76 2.22 -5.72
N ALA A 121 -19.96 2.16 -5.14
CA ALA A 121 -20.65 0.90 -4.87
C ALA A 121 -21.05 0.19 -6.17
N LYS A 122 -21.74 0.91 -7.07
CA LYS A 122 -22.26 0.38 -8.35
C LYS A 122 -21.16 -0.11 -9.29
N ALA A 123 -20.02 0.58 -9.32
CA ALA A 123 -18.88 0.21 -10.17
C ALA A 123 -18.01 -0.93 -9.59
N HIS A 124 -18.45 -1.60 -8.52
CA HIS A 124 -17.68 -2.63 -7.81
C HIS A 124 -16.32 -2.12 -7.27
N GLY A 125 -16.25 -0.83 -6.93
CA GLY A 125 -15.07 -0.18 -6.36
C GLY A 125 -14.80 -0.52 -4.89
N SER A 126 -15.65 -1.35 -4.26
CA SER A 126 -15.46 -1.85 -2.91
C SER A 126 -15.48 -3.38 -2.85
N GLN A 127 -14.47 -3.96 -2.20
CA GLN A 127 -14.35 -5.39 -1.89
C GLN A 127 -14.40 -5.60 -0.37
N CYS A 128 -13.26 -5.55 0.33
CA CYS A 128 -13.26 -5.72 1.79
C CYS A 128 -13.90 -4.52 2.51
N GLY A 129 -13.88 -3.34 1.88
CA GLY A 129 -14.55 -2.11 2.32
C GLY A 129 -13.75 -1.21 3.27
N PHE A 130 -12.65 -1.67 3.83
CA PHE A 130 -11.97 -0.95 4.91
C PHE A 130 -11.31 0.38 4.46
N CYS A 131 -10.80 0.41 3.21
CA CYS A 131 -10.24 1.63 2.63
C CYS A 131 -11.29 2.55 1.98
N THR A 132 -12.50 2.03 1.74
CA THR A 132 -13.55 2.68 0.94
C THR A 132 -13.95 4.06 1.48
N PRO A 133 -14.17 4.25 2.80
CA PRO A 133 -14.41 5.59 3.35
C PRO A 133 -13.34 6.61 2.98
N GLY A 134 -12.06 6.22 3.01
CA GLY A 134 -10.95 7.09 2.65
C GLY A 134 -10.99 7.55 1.18
N PHE A 135 -11.31 6.65 0.25
CA PHE A 135 -11.46 6.98 -1.18
C PHE A 135 -12.65 7.90 -1.42
N VAL A 136 -13.79 7.61 -0.79
CA VAL A 136 -14.99 8.46 -0.84
C VAL A 136 -14.64 9.88 -0.39
N MET A 137 -13.97 10.03 0.75
CA MET A 137 -13.64 11.35 1.29
C MET A 137 -12.58 12.11 0.49
N SER A 138 -11.60 11.42 -0.12
CA SER A 138 -10.64 12.07 -1.02
C SER A 138 -11.33 12.63 -2.26
N MET A 139 -12.21 11.85 -2.90
CA MET A 139 -12.96 12.31 -4.08
C MET A 139 -13.93 13.43 -3.73
N TYR A 140 -14.68 13.28 -2.63
CA TYR A 140 -15.60 14.30 -2.14
C TYR A 140 -14.88 15.64 -1.88
N ALA A 141 -13.73 15.61 -1.21
CA ALA A 141 -12.95 16.82 -0.96
C ALA A 141 -12.44 17.48 -2.25
N LEU A 142 -12.03 16.69 -3.26
CA LEU A 142 -11.65 17.21 -4.57
C LEU A 142 -12.82 17.95 -5.22
N LEU A 143 -14.00 17.33 -5.29
CA LEU A 143 -15.21 17.95 -5.86
C LEU A 143 -15.57 19.26 -5.15
N ARG A 144 -15.59 19.26 -3.81
CA ARG A 144 -15.91 20.45 -3.00
C ARG A 144 -14.87 21.57 -3.11
N SER A 145 -13.62 21.23 -3.44
CA SER A 145 -12.54 22.22 -3.60
C SER A 145 -12.41 22.77 -5.02
N SER A 146 -13.07 22.15 -6.01
CA SER A 146 -12.94 22.49 -7.42
C SER A 146 -14.05 23.43 -7.86
N LYS A 147 -13.71 24.45 -8.67
CA LYS A 147 -14.69 25.38 -9.25
C LYS A 147 -15.33 24.86 -10.54
N GLU A 148 -14.58 24.03 -11.25
CA GLU A 148 -14.98 23.32 -12.46
C GLU A 148 -14.82 21.82 -12.20
N PRO A 149 -15.48 20.96 -12.98
CA PRO A 149 -15.22 19.52 -12.93
C PRO A 149 -13.71 19.22 -13.01
N PRO A 150 -13.16 18.37 -12.13
CA PRO A 150 -11.73 18.06 -12.12
C PRO A 150 -11.29 17.30 -13.37
N THR A 151 -10.02 17.39 -13.77
CA THR A 151 -9.46 16.52 -14.82
C THR A 151 -9.20 15.10 -14.30
N GLU A 152 -9.03 14.13 -15.21
CA GLU A 152 -8.65 12.77 -14.81
C GLU A 152 -7.32 12.72 -14.05
N GLU A 153 -6.34 13.56 -14.42
CA GLU A 153 -5.07 13.67 -13.68
C GLU A 153 -5.32 14.17 -12.25
N GLN A 154 -6.19 15.16 -12.05
CA GLN A 154 -6.53 15.65 -10.72
C GLN A 154 -7.23 14.59 -9.86
N ILE A 155 -8.07 13.75 -10.47
CA ILE A 155 -8.69 12.61 -9.78
C ILE A 155 -7.61 11.59 -9.39
N GLU A 156 -6.74 11.16 -10.29
CA GLU A 156 -5.67 10.22 -9.93
C GLU A 156 -4.72 10.78 -8.85
N ASP A 157 -4.37 12.08 -8.93
CA ASP A 157 -3.50 12.77 -7.96
C ASP A 157 -4.15 12.90 -6.57
N CYS A 158 -5.48 13.10 -6.49
CA CYS A 158 -6.17 13.21 -5.21
C CYS A 158 -6.25 11.84 -4.49
N LEU A 159 -6.26 10.75 -5.24
CA LEU A 159 -6.31 9.38 -4.73
C LEU A 159 -4.93 8.78 -4.43
N ALA A 160 -3.83 9.44 -4.82
CA ALA A 160 -2.47 8.93 -4.66
C ALA A 160 -2.07 8.65 -3.19
N GLY A 161 -2.69 9.34 -2.23
CA GLY A 161 -2.50 9.10 -0.79
C GLY A 161 -3.41 8.03 -0.19
N ASN A 162 -4.15 7.26 -1.00
CA ASN A 162 -5.07 6.22 -0.57
C ASN A 162 -4.60 4.84 -1.08
N LEU A 163 -4.49 3.88 -0.17
CA LEU A 163 -4.10 2.51 -0.52
C LEU A 163 -5.29 1.56 -0.54
N CYS A 164 -5.33 0.70 -1.55
CA CYS A 164 -6.24 -0.43 -1.63
C CYS A 164 -5.47 -1.72 -1.94
N ARG A 165 -5.67 -2.75 -1.12
CA ARG A 165 -5.06 -4.08 -1.30
C ARG A 165 -5.92 -5.06 -2.11
N CYS A 166 -7.19 -4.74 -2.37
CA CYS A 166 -8.18 -5.68 -2.90
C CYS A 166 -8.51 -5.46 -4.40
N THR A 167 -8.80 -4.22 -4.78
CA THR A 167 -9.49 -3.92 -6.05
C THR A 167 -8.57 -3.77 -7.26
N GLY A 168 -7.27 -3.60 -7.04
CA GLY A 168 -6.34 -3.21 -8.10
C GLY A 168 -6.58 -1.80 -8.65
N TYR A 169 -7.28 -0.94 -7.89
CA TYR A 169 -7.62 0.46 -8.19
C TYR A 169 -8.54 0.70 -9.40
N ARG A 170 -8.47 -0.12 -10.45
CA ARG A 170 -9.22 0.05 -11.71
C ARG A 170 -10.71 0.40 -11.50
N PRO A 171 -11.54 -0.39 -10.79
CA PRO A 171 -12.95 -0.04 -10.62
C PRO A 171 -13.18 1.23 -9.77
N ILE A 172 -12.23 1.64 -8.94
CA ILE A 172 -12.31 2.90 -8.18
C ILE A 172 -12.09 4.09 -9.12
N ILE A 173 -11.08 4.00 -9.99
CA ILE A 173 -10.79 5.04 -10.99
C ILE A 173 -11.98 5.16 -11.95
N ASP A 174 -12.47 4.04 -12.48
CA ASP A 174 -13.64 4.03 -13.37
C ASP A 174 -14.88 4.64 -12.69
N ALA A 175 -15.11 4.34 -11.39
CA ALA A 175 -16.22 4.90 -10.63
C ALA A 175 -16.18 6.43 -10.53
N PHE A 176 -14.98 7.01 -10.45
CA PHE A 176 -14.80 8.44 -10.24
C PHE A 176 -14.55 9.23 -11.51
N ARG A 177 -14.14 8.58 -12.60
CA ARG A 177 -14.03 9.20 -13.93
C ARG A 177 -15.31 9.87 -14.40
N VAL A 178 -16.46 9.38 -13.94
CA VAL A 178 -17.76 10.01 -14.22
C VAL A 178 -17.84 11.46 -13.77
N PHE A 179 -16.96 11.91 -12.86
CA PHE A 179 -16.88 13.30 -12.40
C PHE A 179 -15.81 14.14 -13.12
N ALA A 180 -15.09 13.57 -14.08
CA ALA A 180 -14.03 14.27 -14.78
C ALA A 180 -14.59 15.25 -15.83
N LYS A 181 -13.89 16.37 -16.05
CA LYS A 181 -14.12 17.25 -17.21
C LYS A 181 -13.79 16.47 -18.48
N THR A 182 -14.81 16.03 -19.21
CA THR A 182 -14.62 15.51 -20.57
C THR A 182 -14.34 16.68 -21.49
N ASP A 183 -13.24 16.60 -22.25
CA ASP A 183 -13.06 17.52 -23.36
C ASP A 183 -14.08 17.16 -24.44
N ASN A 184 -15.25 17.77 -24.34
CA ASN A 184 -16.33 17.57 -25.28
C ASN A 184 -16.00 18.14 -26.66
N LEU A 185 -14.86 18.83 -26.88
CA LEU A 185 -14.44 19.32 -28.20
C LEU A 185 -14.40 18.22 -29.27
N VAL A 186 -14.16 16.96 -28.88
CA VAL A 186 -14.20 15.79 -29.79
C VAL A 186 -15.63 15.45 -30.23
N TYR A 187 -16.64 15.79 -29.43
CA TYR A 187 -18.06 15.46 -29.63
C TYR A 187 -18.93 16.67 -30.01
N THR A 188 -18.49 17.90 -29.71
CA THR A 188 -19.23 19.15 -29.94
C THR A 188 -18.70 19.96 -31.11
N ASN A 189 -17.58 19.56 -31.72
CA ASN A 189 -17.30 20.00 -33.09
C ASN A 189 -18.20 19.23 -34.06
N SER A 190 -19.41 19.78 -34.24
CA SER A 190 -20.05 19.73 -35.54
C SER A 190 -19.03 20.16 -36.58
N SER A 191 -18.69 19.24 -37.48
CA SER A 191 -17.80 19.40 -38.65
C SER A 191 -16.34 19.76 -38.40
N SER A 192 -15.53 18.78 -37.97
CA SER A 192 -14.15 18.68 -38.46
C SER A 192 -14.12 17.70 -39.63
N GLN A 193 -14.47 18.17 -40.83
CA GLN A 193 -14.17 17.44 -42.06
C GLN A 193 -12.65 17.38 -42.20
N ASN A 194 -12.06 16.18 -42.22
CA ASN A 194 -10.77 16.01 -42.87
C ASN A 194 -10.95 16.26 -44.37
N THR A 195 -9.89 16.68 -45.06
CA THR A 195 -9.85 17.01 -46.50
C THR A 195 -10.34 15.91 -47.44
N ASP A 196 -10.61 14.69 -46.93
CA ASP A 196 -11.10 13.52 -47.68
C ASP A 196 -12.48 12.98 -47.22
N GLY A 197 -13.24 13.71 -46.40
CA GLY A 197 -14.67 13.44 -46.19
C GLY A 197 -15.07 12.14 -45.43
N GLN A 198 -14.15 11.44 -44.76
CA GLN A 198 -14.48 10.22 -44.00
C GLN A 198 -14.83 10.49 -42.51
N ALA A 199 -15.90 9.84 -42.03
CA ALA A 199 -16.36 9.92 -40.63
C ALA A 199 -15.42 9.16 -39.67
N ILE A 200 -15.17 9.74 -38.49
CA ILE A 200 -14.26 9.21 -37.46
C ILE A 200 -15.08 8.48 -36.37
N CYS A 201 -14.63 7.30 -35.96
CA CYS A 201 -15.26 6.51 -34.90
C CYS A 201 -14.95 7.08 -33.50
N PRO A 202 -15.96 7.41 -32.67
CA PRO A 202 -15.74 7.97 -31.33
C PRO A 202 -15.00 7.04 -30.37
N SER A 203 -15.15 5.72 -30.55
CA SER A 203 -14.53 4.71 -29.68
C SER A 203 -13.06 4.43 -30.02
N THR A 204 -12.59 4.80 -31.21
CA THR A 204 -11.25 4.41 -31.69
C THR A 204 -10.42 5.56 -32.25
N GLY A 205 -11.02 6.73 -32.51
CA GLY A 205 -10.32 7.90 -33.07
C GLY A 205 -9.78 7.70 -34.49
N LYS A 206 -10.28 6.71 -35.23
CA LYS A 206 -9.85 6.35 -36.60
C LYS A 206 -11.01 6.44 -37.60
N PRO A 207 -10.73 6.58 -38.92
CA PRO A 207 -11.78 6.53 -39.95
C PRO A 207 -12.60 5.24 -39.85
N CYS A 208 -13.92 5.37 -39.73
CA CYS A 208 -14.87 4.27 -39.56
C CYS A 208 -15.34 3.83 -40.95
N SER A 209 -15.21 2.55 -41.30
CA SER A 209 -15.88 1.94 -42.46
C SER A 209 -17.35 1.58 -42.20
N CYS A 210 -17.88 2.04 -41.06
CA CYS A 210 -19.12 1.60 -40.44
C CYS A 210 -20.38 2.22 -41.09
N GLN A 211 -20.21 3.01 -42.15
CA GLN A 211 -21.27 3.71 -42.86
C GLN A 211 -21.14 3.58 -44.38
N ASN A 212 -20.86 2.38 -44.89
CA ASN A 212 -21.12 2.11 -46.31
C ASN A 212 -22.07 0.93 -46.47
N GLU A 213 -23.14 1.25 -47.20
CA GLU A 213 -24.14 0.43 -47.87
C GLU A 213 -25.38 0.00 -47.07
N ALA A 214 -26.50 0.51 -47.58
CA ALA A 214 -27.85 0.16 -47.23
C ALA A 214 -28.15 -1.28 -47.62
N ASP A 215 -28.77 -2.02 -46.72
CA ASP A 215 -29.69 -3.09 -47.13
C ASP A 215 -30.87 -3.16 -46.14
N ALA A 216 -32.05 -2.93 -46.71
CA ALA A 216 -33.33 -3.13 -46.10
C ALA A 216 -33.66 -4.64 -46.09
N ASN A 217 -34.33 -5.08 -45.02
CA ASN A 217 -35.03 -6.37 -44.88
C ASN A 217 -34.19 -7.66 -44.82
N VAL A 218 -33.83 -8.12 -43.60
CA VAL A 218 -34.00 -9.53 -43.19
C VAL A 218 -34.31 -9.61 -41.69
N ASN A 219 -35.51 -10.09 -41.36
CA ASN A 219 -35.89 -10.57 -40.03
C ASN A 219 -35.05 -11.80 -39.66
N SER A 220 -34.17 -11.67 -38.66
CA SER A 220 -33.79 -12.80 -37.81
C SER A 220 -33.43 -12.30 -36.42
N SER A 221 -34.30 -12.64 -35.47
CA SER A 221 -34.16 -12.36 -34.05
C SER A 221 -33.05 -13.23 -33.43
N LEU A 222 -31.83 -12.72 -33.40
CA LEU A 222 -30.81 -13.14 -32.44
C LEU A 222 -30.96 -12.27 -31.17
N PRO A 223 -31.11 -12.85 -29.97
CA PRO A 223 -31.11 -12.07 -28.73
C PRO A 223 -29.67 -11.64 -28.42
N SER A 224 -29.22 -10.55 -29.04
CA SER A 224 -27.98 -9.85 -28.68
C SER A 224 -28.20 -9.00 -27.43
N SER A 225 -28.49 -9.62 -26.29
CA SER A 225 -28.46 -8.93 -25.00
C SER A 225 -27.07 -9.05 -24.38
N VAL A 226 -26.07 -8.49 -25.10
CA VAL A 226 -24.88 -7.98 -24.43
C VAL A 226 -25.31 -6.62 -23.91
N GLU A 227 -25.76 -6.55 -22.65
CA GLU A 227 -25.66 -5.30 -21.91
C GLU A 227 -24.16 -4.98 -21.84
N ARG A 228 -23.66 -4.27 -22.86
CA ARG A 228 -22.47 -3.45 -22.65
C ARG A 228 -22.86 -2.58 -21.47
N TYR A 229 -22.10 -2.66 -20.38
CA TYR A 229 -22.08 -1.56 -19.43
C TYR A 229 -21.67 -0.33 -20.24
N SER A 230 -22.67 0.41 -20.71
CA SER A 230 -22.51 1.71 -21.30
C SER A 230 -21.79 2.54 -20.23
N PRO A 231 -20.67 3.21 -20.55
CA PRO A 231 -20.20 4.31 -19.72
C PRO A 231 -21.42 5.21 -19.51
N CYS A 232 -21.86 5.39 -18.26
CA CYS A 232 -22.89 6.38 -17.97
C CYS A 232 -22.33 7.70 -18.49
N SER A 233 -22.97 8.25 -19.53
CA SER A 233 -22.57 9.52 -20.10
C SER A 233 -22.79 10.58 -19.02
N TYR A 234 -21.78 11.40 -18.77
CA TYR A 234 -21.84 12.51 -17.83
C TYR A 234 -23.03 13.46 -18.09
N ASN A 235 -23.60 13.45 -19.30
CA ASN A 235 -24.79 14.22 -19.61
C ASN A 235 -26.06 13.75 -18.85
N GLU A 236 -26.08 12.56 -18.25
CA GLU A 236 -27.24 12.05 -17.49
C GLU A 236 -27.16 12.33 -15.98
N ILE A 237 -25.96 12.54 -15.43
CA ILE A 237 -25.78 12.98 -14.04
C ILE A 237 -25.46 14.47 -14.10
N ASP A 238 -26.49 15.29 -14.15
CA ASP A 238 -26.35 16.75 -14.13
C ASP A 238 -25.64 17.19 -12.84
N GLY A 239 -24.33 17.41 -12.92
CA GLY A 239 -23.52 17.95 -11.82
C GLY A 239 -23.95 19.34 -11.36
N ASN A 240 -24.79 20.06 -12.13
CA ASN A 240 -25.40 21.32 -11.72
C ASN A 240 -26.72 21.13 -10.94
N SER A 241 -27.32 19.94 -10.95
CA SER A 241 -28.52 19.63 -10.14
C SER A 241 -28.21 19.38 -8.65
N TYR A 242 -26.95 19.59 -8.26
CA TYR A 242 -26.35 19.11 -7.02
C TYR A 242 -26.39 20.14 -5.86
N ASP A 243 -26.97 21.32 -6.10
CA ASP A 243 -26.97 22.43 -5.15
C ASP A 243 -27.84 22.20 -3.89
N ASP A 244 -28.75 21.20 -3.88
CA ASP A 244 -29.76 21.03 -2.83
C ASP A 244 -29.44 19.98 -1.72
N LYS A 245 -28.23 19.37 -1.67
CA LYS A 245 -27.92 18.30 -0.68
C LYS A 245 -26.60 18.41 0.08
N GLU A 246 -25.79 19.43 -0.18
CA GLU A 246 -24.50 19.57 0.50
C GLU A 246 -24.62 20.14 1.91
N LEU A 247 -23.75 19.69 2.82
CA LEU A 247 -23.67 20.28 4.15
C LEU A 247 -23.23 21.74 4.03
N ILE A 248 -24.08 22.65 4.51
CA ILE A 248 -23.75 24.08 4.61
C ILE A 248 -22.56 24.27 5.56
N PHE A 249 -21.73 25.26 5.27
CA PHE A 249 -20.71 25.67 6.22
C PHE A 249 -21.39 26.31 7.44
N PRO A 250 -21.07 25.88 8.68
CA PRO A 250 -21.78 26.36 9.87
C PRO A 250 -21.72 27.89 10.03
N PRO A 251 -22.86 28.59 10.13
CA PRO A 251 -22.90 30.05 10.25
C PRO A 251 -22.15 30.58 11.49
N GLU A 252 -22.18 29.85 12.61
CA GLU A 252 -21.40 30.20 13.81
C GLU A 252 -19.90 30.33 13.49
N LEU A 253 -19.35 29.43 12.67
CA LEU A 253 -17.93 29.43 12.33
C LEU A 253 -17.54 30.60 11.40
N GLN A 254 -18.49 31.13 10.61
CA GLN A 254 -18.24 32.34 9.79
C GLN A 254 -18.10 33.58 10.67
N LEU A 255 -18.84 33.64 11.78
CA LEU A 255 -18.86 34.75 12.73
C LEU A 255 -17.86 34.56 13.87
N ARG A 256 -17.30 33.35 14.03
CA ARG A 256 -16.39 33.01 15.13
C ARG A 256 -15.10 33.81 15.00
N LYS A 257 -14.78 34.56 16.05
CA LYS A 257 -13.49 35.22 16.19
C LYS A 257 -12.45 34.17 16.59
N VAL A 258 -11.31 34.18 15.93
CA VAL A 258 -10.18 33.34 16.31
C VAL A 258 -9.65 33.82 17.67
N MET A 259 -9.50 32.89 18.61
CA MET A 259 -9.05 33.16 19.98
C MET A 259 -7.74 32.42 20.28
N PRO A 260 -6.85 32.99 21.11
CA PRO A 260 -5.69 32.26 21.59
C PRO A 260 -6.13 31.12 22.53
N LEU A 261 -5.53 29.93 22.39
CA LEU A 261 -5.91 28.74 23.19
C LEU A 261 -4.79 28.29 24.11
N LYS A 262 -5.15 27.87 25.33
CA LYS A 262 -4.26 27.23 26.31
C LYS A 262 -4.95 26.00 26.88
N LEU A 263 -4.62 24.83 26.34
CA LEU A 263 -5.32 23.58 26.67
C LEU A 263 -4.35 22.56 27.25
N LYS A 264 -4.87 21.65 28.05
CA LYS A 264 -4.15 20.55 28.70
C LYS A 264 -4.44 19.23 28.00
N GLY A 265 -3.55 18.30 28.21
CA GLY A 265 -3.66 16.91 27.82
C GLY A 265 -3.20 16.02 28.96
N TYR A 266 -3.37 14.74 28.73
CA TYR A 266 -2.84 13.72 29.61
C TYR A 266 -1.31 13.79 29.74
N ASN A 267 -0.74 13.26 30.82
CA ASN A 267 0.70 13.29 31.11
C ASN A 267 1.33 14.69 31.04
N GLU A 268 0.62 15.71 31.54
CA GLU A 268 1.07 17.11 31.61
C GLU A 268 1.32 17.76 30.23
N ILE A 269 0.75 17.19 29.16
CA ILE A 269 0.81 17.80 27.84
C ILE A 269 0.10 19.16 27.88
N ARG A 270 0.71 20.18 27.28
CA ARG A 270 0.14 21.52 27.11
C ARG A 270 0.11 21.88 25.63
N TRP A 271 -1.03 22.36 25.18
CA TRP A 271 -1.26 22.84 23.82
C TRP A 271 -1.54 24.33 23.84
N PHE A 272 -0.73 25.08 23.10
CA PHE A 272 -0.91 26.52 22.91
C PHE A 272 -1.25 26.83 21.45
N ARG A 273 -2.18 27.76 21.23
CA ARG A 273 -2.41 28.38 19.92
C ARG A 273 -2.28 29.90 20.04
N PRO A 274 -1.08 30.47 19.87
CA PRO A 274 -0.89 31.92 19.78
C PRO A 274 -1.46 32.48 18.46
N LEU A 275 -1.80 33.76 18.46
CA LEU A 275 -2.28 34.50 17.28
C LEU A 275 -1.28 35.55 16.78
N LYS A 276 -0.28 35.89 17.60
CA LYS A 276 0.74 36.89 17.28
C LYS A 276 2.13 36.29 17.36
N LEU A 277 3.04 36.77 16.51
CA LEU A 277 4.43 36.29 16.49
C LEU A 277 5.14 36.47 17.84
N ASN A 278 4.94 37.60 18.50
CA ASN A 278 5.53 37.87 19.82
C ASN A 278 5.09 36.85 20.90
N GLN A 279 3.85 36.33 20.82
CA GLN A 279 3.36 35.29 21.73
C GLN A 279 4.07 33.95 21.48
N VAL A 280 4.31 33.58 20.22
CA VAL A 280 5.09 32.38 19.88
C VAL A 280 6.48 32.47 20.47
N LEU A 281 7.14 33.61 20.26
CA LEU A 281 8.51 33.84 20.72
C LEU A 281 8.61 33.87 22.24
N HIS A 282 7.64 34.50 22.90
CA HIS A 282 7.53 34.47 24.36
C HIS A 282 7.36 33.03 24.87
N LEU A 283 6.41 32.27 24.31
CA LEU A 283 6.22 30.86 24.67
C LEU A 283 7.47 30.01 24.42
N LYS A 284 8.20 30.27 23.33
CA LYS A 284 9.49 29.61 23.07
C LYS A 284 10.57 30.01 24.07
N SER A 285 10.57 31.24 24.56
CA SER A 285 11.49 31.66 25.64
C SER A 285 11.16 30.97 26.98
N CYS A 286 9.87 30.79 27.30
CA CYS A 286 9.42 30.10 28.51
C CYS A 286 9.61 28.57 28.41
N TYR A 287 9.44 28.02 27.21
CA TYR A 287 9.51 26.59 26.92
C TYR A 287 10.43 26.35 25.70
N PRO A 288 11.76 26.40 25.88
CA PRO A 288 12.71 26.26 24.76
C PRO A 288 12.54 24.94 23.99
N ASP A 289 12.22 23.86 24.69
CA ASP A 289 11.99 22.52 24.13
C ASP A 289 10.59 22.34 23.49
N ALA A 290 9.73 23.35 23.54
CA ALA A 290 8.39 23.26 22.97
C ALA A 290 8.45 22.98 21.47
N LYS A 291 7.62 22.05 21.01
CA LYS A 291 7.51 21.72 19.59
C LYS A 291 6.50 22.63 18.90
N LEU A 292 6.93 23.22 17.79
CA LEU A 292 6.04 23.99 16.93
C LEU A 292 5.25 23.02 16.05
N ILE A 293 3.93 23.15 16.05
CA ILE A 293 3.01 22.27 15.35
C ILE A 293 2.30 23.04 14.24
N ILE A 294 2.36 22.49 13.03
CA ILE A 294 1.57 22.96 11.88
C ILE A 294 0.74 21.78 11.37
N GLY A 295 1.32 20.92 10.54
CA GLY A 295 0.64 19.74 10.00
C GLY A 295 0.78 18.45 10.81
N ASN A 296 1.66 18.44 11.82
CA ASN A 296 1.96 17.27 12.67
C ASN A 296 2.45 16.00 11.92
N SER A 297 2.76 16.10 10.64
CA SER A 297 3.13 14.96 9.79
C SER A 297 4.49 14.33 10.10
N GLU A 298 5.34 15.02 10.89
CA GLU A 298 6.58 14.45 11.44
C GLU A 298 6.44 14.20 12.94
N VAL A 299 6.04 15.22 13.70
CA VAL A 299 5.91 15.12 15.16
C VAL A 299 4.98 13.97 15.58
N GLY A 300 3.85 13.78 14.87
CA GLY A 300 2.94 12.65 15.11
C GLY A 300 3.60 11.28 14.89
N VAL A 301 4.47 11.17 13.87
CA VAL A 301 5.24 9.95 13.58
C VAL A 301 6.31 9.72 14.67
N GLU A 302 7.01 10.77 15.11
CA GLU A 302 7.97 10.68 16.20
C GLU A 302 7.32 10.25 17.51
N THR A 303 6.16 10.82 17.86
CA THR A 303 5.44 10.45 19.08
C THR A 303 4.93 9.01 19.02
N LYS A 304 4.43 8.57 17.86
CA LYS A 304 3.81 7.24 17.71
C LYS A 304 4.83 6.11 17.56
N PHE A 305 5.83 6.28 16.71
CA PHE A 305 6.75 5.19 16.33
C PHE A 305 8.16 5.32 16.91
N LYS A 306 8.56 6.52 17.35
CA LYS A 306 9.86 6.75 18.02
C LYS A 306 9.70 6.98 19.53
N ASN A 307 8.48 6.87 20.06
CA ASN A 307 8.14 7.12 21.46
C ASN A 307 8.60 8.50 21.98
N ALA A 308 8.74 9.49 21.09
CA ALA A 308 9.16 10.83 21.48
C ALA A 308 8.13 11.49 22.40
N GLN A 309 8.59 12.13 23.49
CA GLN A 309 7.72 12.74 24.49
C GLN A 309 7.81 14.26 24.42
N TYR A 310 6.73 14.90 23.98
CA TYR A 310 6.64 16.35 23.87
C TYR A 310 5.60 16.91 24.84
N LYS A 311 6.08 17.56 25.90
CA LYS A 311 5.24 18.13 26.97
C LYS A 311 4.55 19.42 26.55
N VAL A 312 5.17 20.24 25.70
CA VAL A 312 4.61 21.52 25.25
C VAL A 312 4.57 21.55 23.73
N MET A 313 3.38 21.80 23.19
CA MET A 313 3.10 21.94 21.77
C MET A 313 2.53 23.32 21.50
N ILE A 314 3.07 24.01 20.50
CA ILE A 314 2.65 25.37 20.11
C ILE A 314 2.20 25.34 18.66
N SER A 315 0.90 25.49 18.40
CA SER A 315 0.38 25.62 17.04
C SER A 315 0.59 27.02 16.49
N VAL A 316 1.37 27.13 15.43
CA VAL A 316 1.71 28.43 14.80
C VAL A 316 0.90 28.73 13.55
N THR A 317 -0.13 27.92 13.28
CA THR A 317 -0.98 27.99 12.09
C THR A 317 -1.71 29.31 11.91
N HIS A 318 -2.00 30.03 12.99
CA HIS A 318 -2.80 31.26 12.99
C HIS A 318 -1.97 32.54 13.07
N VAL A 319 -0.63 32.42 13.03
CA VAL A 319 0.28 33.57 13.09
C VAL A 319 0.45 34.15 11.69
N PRO A 320 -0.01 35.39 11.41
CA PRO A 320 -0.05 35.92 10.05
C PRO A 320 1.32 36.00 9.37
N GLU A 321 2.36 36.42 10.12
CA GLU A 321 3.72 36.60 9.62
C GLU A 321 4.35 35.27 9.13
N LEU A 322 3.93 34.14 9.68
CA LEU A 322 4.42 32.82 9.28
C LEU A 322 3.64 32.24 8.09
N ASN A 323 2.54 32.86 7.67
CA ASN A 323 1.70 32.39 6.56
C ASN A 323 1.76 33.30 5.32
N THR A 324 2.67 34.27 5.29
CA THR A 324 2.80 35.19 4.14
C THR A 324 3.39 34.52 2.91
N LEU A 325 2.81 34.82 1.74
CA LEU A 325 3.38 34.54 0.41
C LEU A 325 3.42 35.86 -0.36
N LYS A 326 4.61 36.36 -0.66
CA LYS A 326 4.77 37.66 -1.35
C LYS A 326 5.83 37.58 -2.43
N VAL A 327 5.51 38.13 -3.60
CA VAL A 327 6.46 38.40 -4.69
C VAL A 327 7.15 39.73 -4.37
N LYS A 328 8.49 39.77 -4.44
CA LYS A 328 9.32 40.97 -4.27
C LYS A 328 10.39 41.03 -5.36
N GLU A 329 11.11 42.15 -5.42
CA GLU A 329 12.20 42.35 -6.38
C GLU A 329 13.34 41.33 -6.22
N ASP A 330 13.64 40.91 -5.00
CA ASP A 330 14.72 39.97 -4.67
C ASP A 330 14.31 38.49 -4.75
N GLY A 331 13.02 38.19 -4.93
CA GLY A 331 12.51 36.83 -5.01
C GLY A 331 11.11 36.67 -4.40
N ILE A 332 10.79 35.44 -4.04
CA ILE A 332 9.55 35.08 -3.34
C ILE A 332 9.84 34.93 -1.86
N HIS A 333 9.11 35.68 -1.03
CA HIS A 333 9.17 35.58 0.43
C HIS A 333 8.05 34.65 0.92
N ILE A 334 8.44 33.51 1.50
CA ILE A 334 7.57 32.39 1.88
C ILE A 334 7.62 32.23 3.41
N GLY A 335 6.50 32.43 4.09
CA GLY A 335 6.39 32.21 5.54
C GLY A 335 6.59 30.73 5.91
N SER A 336 7.16 30.47 7.09
CA SER A 336 7.51 29.10 7.50
C SER A 336 6.30 28.19 7.77
N ALA A 337 5.12 28.74 8.08
CA ALA A 337 3.89 27.99 8.30
C ALA A 337 3.05 27.74 7.03
N VAL A 338 3.49 28.27 5.88
CA VAL A 338 2.81 28.03 4.59
C VAL A 338 2.75 26.54 4.28
N ARG A 339 1.54 26.07 3.93
CA ARG A 339 1.29 24.65 3.60
C ARG A 339 1.84 24.32 2.21
N LEU A 340 2.31 23.10 2.01
CA LEU A 340 2.93 22.69 0.74
C LEU A 340 1.95 22.77 -0.44
N ALA A 341 0.68 22.43 -0.25
CA ALA A 341 -0.36 22.59 -1.28
C ALA A 341 -0.59 24.08 -1.65
N GLN A 342 -0.54 24.99 -0.67
CA GLN A 342 -0.65 26.42 -0.91
C GLN A 342 0.57 26.95 -1.68
N LEU A 343 1.78 26.53 -1.28
CA LEU A 343 3.01 26.86 -2.00
C LEU A 343 2.94 26.38 -3.45
N GLN A 344 2.55 25.12 -3.68
CA GLN A 344 2.45 24.55 -5.03
C GLN A 344 1.51 25.35 -5.93
N ASN A 345 0.32 25.71 -5.42
CA ASN A 345 -0.65 26.50 -6.17
C ASN A 345 -0.17 27.93 -6.43
N PHE A 346 0.52 28.54 -5.46
CA PHE A 346 1.09 29.88 -5.63
C PHE A 346 2.20 29.89 -6.68
N LEU A 347 3.14 28.93 -6.62
CA LEU A 347 4.23 28.83 -7.60
C LEU A 347 3.71 28.56 -9.01
N LYS A 348 2.66 27.74 -9.18
CA LYS A 348 2.00 27.54 -10.49
C LYS A 348 1.48 28.84 -11.09
N LYS A 349 0.93 29.75 -10.27
CA LYS A 349 0.49 31.08 -10.73
C LYS A 349 1.67 31.95 -11.13
N VAL A 350 2.71 32.02 -10.29
CA VAL A 350 3.93 32.80 -10.60
C VAL A 350 4.59 32.32 -11.89
N ILE A 351 4.66 31.01 -12.13
CA ILE A 351 5.19 30.42 -13.37
C ILE A 351 4.38 30.84 -14.59
N ALA A 352 3.06 31.03 -14.46
CA ALA A 352 2.20 31.46 -15.56
C ALA A 352 2.28 32.97 -15.84
N GLU A 353 2.69 33.78 -14.86
CA GLU A 353 2.68 35.25 -14.93
C GLU A 353 4.06 35.87 -15.26
N ARG A 354 5.16 35.11 -15.09
CA ARG A 354 6.53 35.60 -15.28
C ARG A 354 7.30 34.84 -16.36
N ASP A 355 8.38 35.44 -16.84
CA ASP A 355 9.21 34.86 -17.89
C ASP A 355 9.90 33.56 -17.44
N LEU A 356 10.08 32.65 -18.41
CA LEU A 356 10.65 31.33 -18.18
C LEU A 356 12.07 31.34 -17.54
N PRO A 357 12.99 32.25 -17.91
CA PRO A 357 14.31 32.31 -17.27
C PRO A 357 14.27 32.70 -15.79
N GLU A 358 13.25 33.41 -15.32
CA GLU A 358 13.14 33.85 -13.92
C GLU A 358 12.50 32.81 -12.99
N THR A 359 11.82 31.80 -13.56
CA THR A 359 10.97 30.86 -12.83
C THR A 359 11.52 29.44 -12.78
N SER A 360 12.77 29.21 -13.19
CA SER A 360 13.42 27.89 -13.24
C SER A 360 13.39 27.18 -11.88
N SER A 361 13.73 27.89 -10.80
CA SER A 361 13.59 27.40 -9.41
C SER A 361 12.16 27.03 -9.03
N CYS A 362 11.18 27.84 -9.45
CA CYS A 362 9.77 27.60 -9.15
C CYS A 362 9.29 26.31 -9.81
N GLN A 363 9.68 26.09 -11.07
CA GLN A 363 9.34 24.86 -11.81
C GLN A 363 9.92 23.62 -11.13
N ALA A 364 11.18 23.68 -10.70
CA ALA A 364 11.83 22.56 -10.02
C ALA A 364 11.11 22.17 -8.72
N ILE A 365 10.73 23.15 -7.90
CA ILE A 365 9.96 22.90 -6.67
C ILE A 365 8.58 22.30 -6.99
N VAL A 366 7.85 22.83 -7.99
CA VAL A 366 6.53 22.30 -8.36
C VAL A 366 6.60 20.86 -8.86
N ARG A 367 7.63 20.51 -9.67
CA ARG A 367 7.85 19.15 -10.15
C ARG A 367 8.23 18.19 -9.01
N GLN A 368 9.04 18.64 -8.06
CA GLN A 368 9.39 17.85 -6.87
C GLN A 368 8.16 17.58 -6.00
N LEU A 369 7.31 18.59 -5.79
CA LEU A 369 6.08 18.48 -5.00
C LEU A 369 5.04 17.53 -5.61
N LYS A 370 5.07 17.30 -6.94
CA LYS A 370 4.19 16.30 -7.59
C LYS A 370 4.36 14.90 -6.97
N TRP A 371 5.58 14.54 -6.61
CA TRP A 371 5.93 13.24 -6.04
C TRP A 371 6.13 13.27 -4.52
N PHE A 372 5.74 14.38 -3.87
CA PHE A 372 5.84 14.56 -2.43
C PHE A 372 4.55 14.10 -1.74
N ALA A 373 4.58 12.93 -1.13
CA ALA A 373 3.47 12.35 -0.36
C ALA A 373 2.11 12.32 -1.13
N GLY A 374 1.03 12.03 -0.42
CA GLY A 374 -0.34 12.24 -0.87
C GLY A 374 -0.86 13.68 -0.70
N THR A 375 -1.99 14.00 -1.33
CA THR A 375 -2.65 15.31 -1.23
C THR A 375 -3.03 15.66 0.21
N GLN A 376 -3.47 14.68 0.99
CA GLN A 376 -3.83 14.82 2.41
C GLN A 376 -2.67 15.36 3.25
N ILE A 377 -1.45 14.85 3.02
CA ILE A 377 -0.24 15.32 3.69
C ILE A 377 0.15 16.71 3.21
N ARG A 378 0.15 16.97 1.89
CA ARG A 378 0.51 18.29 1.34
C ARG A 378 -0.44 19.41 1.82
N ASN A 379 -1.69 19.09 2.12
CA ASN A 379 -2.68 20.04 2.64
C ASN A 379 -2.39 20.52 4.07
N VAL A 380 -1.53 19.83 4.82
CA VAL A 380 -1.22 20.18 6.22
C VAL A 380 0.27 20.36 6.48
N ALA A 381 1.13 19.63 5.78
CA ALA A 381 2.58 19.78 5.87
C ALA A 381 3.01 21.17 5.44
N SER A 382 4.00 21.73 6.14
CA SER A 382 4.46 23.11 5.96
C SER A 382 5.90 23.19 5.47
N VAL A 383 6.25 24.29 4.80
CA VAL A 383 7.61 24.60 4.35
C VAL A 383 8.61 24.56 5.51
N GLY A 384 8.35 25.30 6.59
CA GLY A 384 9.22 25.36 7.76
C GLY A 384 9.31 24.04 8.50
N GLY A 385 8.20 23.30 8.63
CA GLY A 385 8.21 21.95 9.16
C GLY A 385 9.14 21.01 8.36
N ASN A 386 9.10 21.04 7.03
CA ASN A 386 9.98 20.23 6.20
C ASN A 386 11.47 20.63 6.33
N ILE A 387 11.76 21.93 6.37
CA ILE A 387 13.12 22.48 6.54
C ILE A 387 13.67 22.11 7.93
N CYS A 388 12.97 22.49 9.00
CA CYS A 388 13.44 22.34 10.38
C CYS A 388 13.47 20.88 10.86
N THR A 389 12.72 19.97 10.22
CA THR A 389 12.86 18.53 10.48
C THR A 389 14.26 18.03 10.09
N ALA A 390 14.90 18.67 9.10
CA ALA A 390 16.24 18.34 8.62
C ALA A 390 16.43 16.84 8.36
N SER A 391 15.41 16.22 7.75
CA SER A 391 15.50 14.82 7.33
C SER A 391 16.58 14.68 6.25
N PRO A 392 17.48 13.68 6.35
CA PRO A 392 18.52 13.47 5.34
C PRO A 392 17.98 13.15 3.94
N ILE A 393 16.72 12.72 3.87
CA ILE A 393 15.96 12.31 2.69
C ILE A 393 14.86 13.33 2.34
N SER A 394 14.94 14.57 2.87
CA SER A 394 14.01 15.62 2.48
C SER A 394 14.13 15.89 0.98
N ASP A 395 12.99 15.93 0.29
CA ASP A 395 12.92 16.21 -1.15
C ASP A 395 13.16 17.69 -1.48
N LEU A 396 12.93 18.61 -0.54
CA LEU A 396 13.04 20.04 -0.81
C LEU A 396 14.35 20.66 -0.28
N ASN A 397 14.96 20.09 0.76
CA ASN A 397 16.18 20.67 1.35
C ASN A 397 17.37 20.72 0.37
N PRO A 398 17.67 19.67 -0.42
CA PRO A 398 18.68 19.75 -1.48
C PRO A 398 18.39 20.86 -2.49
N LEU A 399 17.12 21.07 -2.85
CA LEU A 399 16.72 22.16 -3.76
C LEU A 399 16.90 23.54 -3.13
N TRP A 400 16.47 23.75 -1.88
CA TRP A 400 16.68 25.02 -1.18
C TRP A 400 18.16 25.41 -1.13
N MET A 401 19.03 24.42 -0.88
CA MET A 401 20.48 24.61 -0.89
C MET A 401 21.01 24.94 -2.29
N ALA A 402 20.68 24.13 -3.29
CA ALA A 402 21.17 24.31 -4.65
C ALA A 402 20.77 25.65 -5.28
N ILE A 403 19.54 26.12 -4.97
CA ILE A 403 19.00 27.40 -5.43
C ILE A 403 19.68 28.59 -4.73
N GLY A 404 20.32 28.38 -3.58
CA GLY A 404 20.87 29.48 -2.77
C GLY A 404 19.78 30.25 -2.00
N ALA A 405 18.72 29.55 -1.56
CA ALA A 405 17.68 30.15 -0.75
C ALA A 405 18.23 30.71 0.58
N LYS A 406 17.63 31.80 1.06
CA LYS A 406 18.00 32.42 2.34
C LYS A 406 16.90 32.18 3.37
N PHE A 407 17.28 31.80 4.58
CA PHE A 407 16.35 31.56 5.68
C PHE A 407 16.43 32.71 6.68
N GLN A 408 15.29 33.33 6.97
CA GLN A 408 15.17 34.36 7.99
C GLN A 408 14.73 33.73 9.30
N ILE A 409 15.50 33.99 10.35
CA ILE A 409 15.32 33.45 11.70
C ILE A 409 15.12 34.63 12.63
N THR A 410 14.15 34.55 13.53
CA THR A 410 13.81 35.62 14.46
C THR A 410 13.82 35.14 15.91
N ASP A 411 14.18 36.04 16.83
CA ASP A 411 14.23 35.79 18.27
C ASP A 411 13.19 36.62 19.05
N VAL A 412 13.09 36.38 20.35
CA VAL A 412 12.17 37.08 21.27
C VAL A 412 12.40 38.59 21.37
N ASN A 413 13.60 39.08 21.03
CA ASN A 413 13.92 40.51 21.04
C ASN A 413 13.54 41.20 19.72
N GLY A 414 12.99 40.44 18.75
CA GLY A 414 12.66 40.94 17.42
C GLY A 414 13.87 41.06 16.49
N ASN A 415 15.03 40.51 16.87
CA ASN A 415 16.20 40.48 16.00
C ASN A 415 15.95 39.46 14.89
N VAL A 416 16.12 39.89 13.63
CA VAL A 416 16.03 38.99 12.48
C VAL A 416 17.42 38.78 11.91
N ARG A 417 17.90 37.53 11.91
CA ARG A 417 19.12 37.12 11.23
C ARG A 417 18.80 36.31 9.99
N THR A 418 19.67 36.37 8.98
CA THR A 418 19.53 35.62 7.75
C THR A 418 20.71 34.66 7.59
N THR A 419 20.43 33.41 7.22
CA THR A 419 21.44 32.40 6.90
C THR A 419 21.17 31.78 5.53
N LEU A 420 22.19 31.28 4.85
CA LEU A 420 22.01 30.55 3.60
C LEU A 420 21.52 29.13 3.92
N ALA A 421 20.68 28.56 3.04
CA ALA A 421 20.19 27.20 3.21
C ALA A 421 21.31 26.17 3.39
N LYS A 422 22.46 26.36 2.72
CA LYS A 422 23.62 25.45 2.83
C LYS A 422 24.29 25.44 4.20
N ASP A 423 24.20 26.55 4.95
CA ASP A 423 24.84 26.73 6.26
C ASP A 423 23.89 26.38 7.41
N PHE A 424 22.61 26.12 7.08
CA PHE A 424 21.56 25.89 8.07
C PHE A 424 21.53 24.46 8.64
N PHE A 425 21.97 23.45 7.88
CA PHE A 425 21.90 22.04 8.28
C PHE A 425 23.23 21.62 8.94
N LEU A 426 23.23 21.48 10.26
CA LEU A 426 24.45 21.29 11.05
C LEU A 426 24.81 19.82 11.30
N GLY A 427 23.85 18.90 11.14
CA GLY A 427 24.03 17.47 11.37
C GLY A 427 22.71 16.71 11.32
N TYR A 428 22.74 15.40 11.63
CA TYR A 428 21.54 14.56 11.60
C TYR A 428 20.39 15.17 12.41
N ARG A 429 19.34 15.64 11.71
CA ARG A 429 18.18 16.33 12.30
C ARG A 429 18.53 17.52 13.20
N LYS A 430 19.66 18.19 12.92
CA LYS A 430 20.13 19.39 13.64
C LYS A 430 20.20 20.58 12.69
N VAL A 431 19.70 21.71 13.15
CA VAL A 431 19.61 22.96 12.37
C VAL A 431 20.20 24.14 13.14
N ASP A 432 20.62 25.17 12.42
CA ASP A 432 21.11 26.45 12.97
C ASP A 432 19.95 27.31 13.50
N ILE A 433 19.27 26.83 14.53
CA ILE A 433 18.24 27.56 15.29
C ILE A 433 18.54 27.40 16.79
N LYS A 434 18.71 28.53 17.49
CA LYS A 434 18.88 28.54 18.94
C LYS A 434 17.55 28.25 19.65
N PRO A 435 17.55 27.80 20.91
CA PRO A 435 16.31 27.41 21.60
C PRO A 435 15.23 28.52 21.69
N ASN A 436 15.64 29.80 21.70
CA ASN A 436 14.77 30.98 21.72
C ASN A 436 14.45 31.56 20.33
N GLU A 437 14.89 30.91 19.25
CA GLU A 437 14.70 31.33 17.87
C GLU A 437 13.65 30.46 17.16
N ILE A 438 13.05 31.01 16.10
CA ILE A 438 12.22 30.25 15.16
C ILE A 438 12.53 30.64 13.72
N LEU A 439 12.27 29.72 12.77
CA LEU A 439 12.27 30.05 11.35
C LEU A 439 11.05 30.93 11.03
N LEU A 440 11.30 32.16 10.57
CA LEU A 440 10.27 33.12 10.21
C LEU A 440 9.80 32.90 8.76
N SER A 441 10.74 32.91 7.82
CA SER A 441 10.46 32.85 6.39
C SER A 441 11.65 32.32 5.59
N VAL A 442 11.38 31.98 4.33
CA VAL A 442 12.32 31.56 3.30
C VAL A 442 12.26 32.56 2.16
N ILE A 443 13.40 33.06 1.72
CA ILE A 443 13.54 33.88 0.52
C ILE A 443 14.04 32.99 -0.60
N LEU A 444 13.20 32.78 -1.60
CA LEU A 444 13.50 32.05 -2.83
C LEU A 444 13.90 33.06 -3.92
N PRO A 445 15.20 33.16 -4.29
CA PRO A 445 15.65 34.15 -5.26
C PRO A 445 15.13 33.86 -6.67
N TRP A 446 15.02 34.92 -7.49
CA TRP A 446 14.78 34.78 -8.93
C TRP A 446 15.98 34.16 -9.62
N THR A 447 15.72 33.35 -10.65
CA THR A 447 16.78 32.82 -11.51
C THR A 447 17.19 33.82 -12.57
N ARG A 448 18.48 33.86 -12.89
CA ARG A 448 19.06 34.75 -13.90
C ARG A 448 18.86 34.18 -15.31
N PRO A 449 18.96 35.01 -16.37
CA PRO A 449 19.13 34.49 -17.72
C PRO A 449 20.28 33.49 -17.80
N PHE A 450 20.07 32.36 -18.47
CA PHE A 450 21.03 31.24 -18.57
C PHE A 450 21.38 30.56 -17.24
N GLU A 451 20.52 30.71 -16.23
CA GLU A 451 20.55 29.92 -15.01
C GLU A 451 19.49 28.82 -15.04
N TYR A 452 19.92 27.58 -14.84
CA TYR A 452 19.10 26.38 -14.95
C TYR A 452 19.07 25.66 -13.62
N VAL A 453 17.88 25.26 -13.17
CA VAL A 453 17.65 24.50 -11.94
C VAL A 453 16.88 23.23 -12.29
N LYS A 454 17.30 22.10 -11.72
CA LYS A 454 16.64 20.82 -11.90
C LYS A 454 16.61 19.98 -10.63
N GLU A 455 15.50 19.28 -10.47
CA GLU A 455 15.18 18.37 -9.40
C GLU A 455 15.27 16.91 -9.84
N PHE A 456 15.68 16.02 -8.92
CA PHE A 456 15.68 14.58 -9.14
C PHE A 456 15.25 13.84 -7.86
N LYS A 457 14.50 12.75 -8.05
CA LYS A 457 14.09 11.83 -6.99
C LYS A 457 14.05 10.41 -7.52
N GLN A 458 14.61 9.48 -6.76
CA GLN A 458 14.39 8.05 -6.93
C GLN A 458 13.95 7.45 -5.60
N ALA A 459 12.89 6.65 -5.64
CA ALA A 459 12.28 5.96 -4.51
C ALA A 459 11.92 4.51 -4.91
N HIS A 460 11.30 3.72 -4.04
CA HIS A 460 10.82 2.38 -4.41
C HIS A 460 9.56 2.44 -5.29
N ARG A 461 8.70 3.41 -5.02
CA ARG A 461 7.52 3.78 -5.83
C ARG A 461 7.58 5.26 -6.20
N ARG A 462 6.94 5.65 -7.30
CA ARG A 462 6.90 7.06 -7.75
C ARG A 462 6.10 7.94 -6.79
N GLU A 463 4.90 7.52 -6.44
CA GLU A 463 3.97 8.28 -5.61
C GLU A 463 4.10 7.90 -4.12
N ASP A 464 3.91 8.88 -3.24
CA ASP A 464 3.81 8.71 -1.78
C ASP A 464 4.88 7.77 -1.19
N ASP A 465 6.14 8.06 -1.49
CA ASP A 465 7.29 7.28 -1.01
C ASP A 465 8.47 8.19 -0.67
N ILE A 466 9.33 7.68 0.22
CA ILE A 466 10.55 8.31 0.68
C ILE A 466 11.63 8.19 -0.41
N ALA A 467 12.41 9.25 -0.59
CA ALA A 467 13.56 9.20 -1.49
C ALA A 467 14.66 8.25 -0.96
N LEU A 468 15.17 7.39 -1.84
CA LEU A 468 16.43 6.66 -1.63
C LEU A 468 17.61 7.58 -1.91
N VAL A 469 17.54 8.31 -3.03
CA VAL A 469 18.42 9.44 -3.37
C VAL A 469 17.57 10.50 -4.05
N ASN A 470 17.79 11.76 -3.70
CA ASN A 470 17.26 12.91 -4.40
C ASN A 470 18.36 13.95 -4.61
N ALA A 471 18.14 14.91 -5.51
CA ALA A 471 19.11 15.95 -5.79
C ALA A 471 18.44 17.25 -6.22
N GLY A 472 19.06 18.36 -5.82
CA GLY A 472 18.85 19.68 -6.40
C GLY A 472 20.13 20.11 -7.11
N MET A 473 20.02 20.52 -8.37
CA MET A 473 21.17 20.97 -9.16
C MET A 473 20.87 22.31 -9.81
N ARG A 474 21.86 23.21 -9.79
CA ARG A 474 21.79 24.53 -10.41
C ARG A 474 23.10 24.82 -11.15
N VAL A 475 22.99 25.40 -12.33
CA VAL A 475 24.14 25.94 -13.07
C VAL A 475 23.78 27.29 -13.67
N TYR A 476 24.72 28.23 -13.60
CA TYR A 476 24.65 29.52 -14.26
C TYR A 476 25.78 29.65 -15.28
N LEU A 477 25.40 29.86 -16.53
CA LEU A 477 26.31 29.90 -17.66
C LEU A 477 26.47 31.33 -18.18
N ARG A 478 27.67 31.66 -18.66
CA ARG A 478 27.95 32.90 -19.39
C ARG A 478 28.65 32.59 -20.69
N GLU A 479 28.33 33.36 -21.71
CA GLU A 479 29.03 33.31 -22.98
C GLU A 479 30.34 34.10 -22.88
N THR A 480 31.44 33.53 -23.38
CA THR A 480 32.74 34.17 -23.48
C THR A 480 33.44 33.62 -24.72
N GLU A 481 33.79 34.49 -25.67
CA GLU A 481 34.50 34.11 -26.92
C GLU A 481 33.82 32.96 -27.70
N GLY A 482 32.49 32.96 -27.77
CA GLY A 482 31.70 31.92 -28.46
C GLY A 482 31.60 30.59 -27.70
N LYS A 483 32.07 30.52 -26.45
CA LYS A 483 31.96 29.35 -25.57
C LYS A 483 31.10 29.64 -24.36
N TRP A 484 30.41 28.62 -23.86
CA TRP A 484 29.60 28.72 -22.65
C TRP A 484 30.39 28.23 -21.44
N ILE A 485 30.72 29.15 -20.55
CA ILE A 485 31.52 28.91 -19.35
C ILE A 485 30.62 28.83 -18.13
N ILE A 486 30.88 27.85 -17.26
CA ILE A 486 30.23 27.70 -15.96
C ILE A 486 30.71 28.82 -15.04
N SER A 487 29.85 29.80 -14.79
CA SER A 487 30.18 30.92 -13.89
C SER A 487 29.91 30.59 -12.43
N ASP A 488 28.92 29.73 -12.17
CA ASP A 488 28.48 29.36 -10.83
C ASP A 488 27.65 28.07 -10.91
N VAL A 489 27.82 27.16 -9.95
CA VAL A 489 27.22 25.82 -9.96
C VAL A 489 26.97 25.35 -8.54
N SER A 490 25.87 24.62 -8.33
CA SER A 490 25.60 23.92 -7.07
C SER A 490 24.95 22.57 -7.32
N ILE A 491 25.48 21.54 -6.68
CA ILE A 491 25.07 20.15 -6.83
C ILE A 491 24.89 19.57 -5.43
N VAL A 492 23.64 19.39 -5.02
CA VAL A 492 23.30 18.95 -3.66
C VAL A 492 22.48 17.67 -3.71
N TYR A 493 22.88 16.68 -2.91
CA TYR A 493 22.20 15.38 -2.81
C TYR A 493 21.59 15.17 -1.43
N GLY A 494 20.44 14.48 -1.38
CA GLY A 494 19.90 13.88 -0.16
C GLY A 494 19.90 12.35 -0.25
N GLY A 495 19.75 11.67 0.90
CA GLY A 495 19.78 10.21 1.02
C GLY A 495 21.16 9.56 0.95
N VAL A 496 22.22 10.38 0.84
CA VAL A 496 23.62 9.92 0.73
C VAL A 496 24.50 10.27 1.93
N ALA A 497 23.99 11.07 2.87
CA ALA A 497 24.68 11.45 4.10
C ALA A 497 23.65 11.72 5.21
N ALA A 498 24.13 12.10 6.40
CA ALA A 498 23.27 12.45 7.54
C ALA A 498 22.53 13.80 7.38
N VAL A 499 22.96 14.63 6.42
CA VAL A 499 22.36 15.89 6.01
C VAL A 499 22.39 15.96 4.48
N PRO A 500 21.62 16.85 3.83
CA PRO A 500 21.86 17.15 2.42
C PRO A 500 23.31 17.58 2.20
N LEU A 501 23.97 17.00 1.20
CA LEU A 501 25.41 17.10 0.98
C LEU A 501 25.71 17.83 -0.33
N SER A 502 26.48 18.91 -0.27
CA SER A 502 27.01 19.61 -1.45
C SER A 502 28.24 18.87 -1.99
N ALA A 503 28.33 18.70 -3.30
CA ALA A 503 29.51 18.16 -3.96
C ALA A 503 30.58 19.24 -4.18
N SER A 504 31.14 19.77 -3.09
CA SER A 504 31.94 21.00 -3.14
C SER A 504 33.24 20.88 -3.94
N LYS A 505 33.93 19.73 -3.94
CA LYS A 505 35.13 19.59 -4.80
C LYS A 505 34.75 19.61 -6.26
N THR A 506 33.65 18.94 -6.61
CA THR A 506 33.09 18.91 -7.95
C THR A 506 32.63 20.30 -8.39
N GLU A 507 31.92 21.05 -7.54
CA GLU A 507 31.49 22.43 -7.81
C GLU A 507 32.69 23.36 -8.09
N ASN A 508 33.74 23.27 -7.28
CA ASN A 508 34.97 24.04 -7.46
C ASN A 508 35.69 23.69 -8.77
N PHE A 509 35.72 22.42 -9.15
CA PHE A 509 36.32 21.97 -10.41
C PHE A 509 35.55 22.47 -11.63
N LEU A 510 34.21 22.41 -11.58
CA LEU A 510 33.35 22.81 -12.70
C LEU A 510 33.37 24.31 -12.95
N THR A 511 33.53 25.11 -11.90
CA THR A 511 33.57 26.58 -12.02
C THR A 511 34.71 27.03 -12.93
N GLY A 512 34.40 27.83 -13.96
CA GLY A 512 35.34 28.29 -14.98
C GLY A 512 35.58 27.32 -16.14
N LYS A 513 34.93 26.15 -16.16
CA LYS A 513 35.03 25.18 -17.27
C LYS A 513 34.02 25.46 -18.38
N ASN A 514 34.32 24.98 -19.59
CA ASN A 514 33.39 25.02 -20.73
C ASN A 514 32.34 23.91 -20.59
N TRP A 515 31.07 24.25 -20.79
CA TRP A 515 29.97 23.28 -20.76
C TRP A 515 30.00 22.36 -21.99
N ASN A 516 30.75 21.26 -21.92
CA ASN A 516 30.91 20.28 -23.00
C ASN A 516 30.99 18.83 -22.47
N PHE A 517 30.91 17.85 -23.36
CA PHE A 517 30.89 16.42 -22.99
C PHE A 517 32.21 15.92 -22.36
N GLU A 518 33.33 16.60 -22.61
CA GLU A 518 34.64 16.25 -22.03
C GLU A 518 34.64 16.39 -20.50
N LEU A 519 33.75 17.22 -19.93
CA LEU A 519 33.62 17.39 -18.48
C LEU A 519 33.12 16.14 -17.75
N LEU A 520 32.37 15.25 -18.42
CA LEU A 520 31.57 14.23 -17.75
C LEU A 520 32.43 13.23 -16.96
N ASP A 521 33.51 12.72 -17.53
CA ASP A 521 34.31 11.67 -16.89
C ASP A 521 35.08 12.19 -15.66
N ASP A 522 35.71 13.36 -15.76
CA ASP A 522 36.37 14.01 -14.64
C ASP A 522 35.35 14.35 -13.53
N THR A 523 34.18 14.86 -13.91
CA THR A 523 33.10 15.14 -12.97
C THR A 523 32.61 13.87 -12.27
N PHE A 524 32.44 12.77 -13.00
CA PHE A 524 32.08 11.48 -12.42
C PHE A 524 33.14 10.97 -11.44
N ASN A 525 34.42 11.19 -11.71
CA ASN A 525 35.49 10.81 -10.81
C ASN A 525 35.44 11.62 -9.51
N LEU A 526 35.27 12.94 -9.59
CA LEU A 526 35.16 13.81 -8.41
C LEU A 526 33.88 13.58 -7.60
N LEU A 527 32.74 13.33 -8.24
CA LEU A 527 31.49 13.02 -7.54
C LEU A 527 31.59 11.75 -6.68
N LYS A 528 32.38 10.76 -7.10
CA LYS A 528 32.65 9.57 -6.27
C LYS A 528 33.44 9.90 -5.02
N GLU A 529 34.33 10.88 -5.10
CA GLU A 529 35.12 11.34 -3.95
C GLU A 529 34.31 12.23 -3.01
N ASP A 530 33.44 13.09 -3.55
CA ASP A 530 32.57 13.98 -2.77
C ASP A 530 31.49 13.22 -2.00
N ILE A 531 31.05 12.06 -2.52
CA ILE A 531 29.94 11.28 -1.95
C ILE A 531 30.40 9.88 -1.52
N PRO A 532 31.25 9.76 -0.48
CA PRO A 532 31.70 8.47 0.02
C PRO A 532 30.60 7.80 0.85
N LEU A 533 29.94 6.79 0.29
CA LEU A 533 29.03 5.90 1.02
C LEU A 533 29.80 4.66 1.51
N SER A 534 29.84 4.38 2.81
CA SER A 534 30.44 3.14 3.33
C SER A 534 29.54 1.92 3.06
N GLU A 535 30.13 0.72 3.08
CA GLU A 535 29.36 -0.53 2.87
C GLU A 535 28.25 -0.73 3.92
N ASN A 536 28.48 -0.25 5.15
CA ASN A 536 27.53 -0.32 6.26
C ASN A 536 26.65 0.93 6.39
N ALA A 537 26.54 1.76 5.34
CA ALA A 537 25.74 2.97 5.38
C ALA A 537 24.26 2.63 5.65
N PRO A 538 23.60 3.35 6.60
CA PRO A 538 22.18 3.17 6.86
C PRO A 538 21.35 3.28 5.57
N GLY A 539 20.34 2.40 5.44
CA GLY A 539 19.53 2.24 4.23
C GLY A 539 20.10 1.29 3.18
N GLY A 540 21.34 0.79 3.31
CA GLY A 540 21.92 -0.19 2.39
C GLY A 540 22.04 0.33 0.95
N MET A 541 21.88 -0.57 -0.03
CA MET A 541 21.83 -0.24 -1.47
C MET A 541 22.98 0.66 -1.95
N VAL A 542 24.19 0.42 -1.46
CA VAL A 542 25.31 1.36 -1.56
C VAL A 542 25.71 1.60 -3.01
N GLU A 543 25.89 0.54 -3.79
CA GLU A 543 26.25 0.61 -5.21
C GLU A 543 25.15 1.29 -6.03
N PHE A 544 23.89 1.00 -5.72
CA PHE A 544 22.75 1.62 -6.37
C PHE A 544 22.68 3.13 -6.08
N ARG A 545 22.79 3.54 -4.80
CA ARG A 545 22.80 4.96 -4.42
C ARG A 545 23.96 5.72 -5.06
N ARG A 546 25.16 5.13 -5.10
CA ARG A 546 26.32 5.69 -5.82
C ARG A 546 26.06 5.82 -7.33
N SER A 547 25.43 4.83 -7.95
CA SER A 547 25.09 4.92 -9.38
C SER A 547 24.09 6.05 -9.68
N LEU A 548 23.17 6.32 -8.75
CA LEU A 548 22.16 7.37 -8.91
C LEU A 548 22.76 8.77 -8.86
N THR A 549 23.79 9.02 -8.05
CA THR A 549 24.42 10.35 -7.99
C THR A 549 24.99 10.74 -9.35
N LEU A 550 25.75 9.84 -9.97
CA LEU A 550 26.27 10.05 -11.33
C LEU A 550 25.15 10.12 -12.37
N SER A 551 24.13 9.26 -12.25
CA SER A 551 23.00 9.23 -13.20
C SER A 551 22.17 10.52 -13.16
N PHE A 552 22.00 11.14 -11.98
CA PHE A 552 21.31 12.42 -11.84
C PHE A 552 22.14 13.56 -12.42
N PHE A 553 23.45 13.60 -12.16
CA PHE A 553 24.31 14.60 -12.79
C PHE A 553 24.31 14.47 -14.32
N PHE A 554 24.38 13.24 -14.83
CA PHE A 554 24.29 12.99 -16.27
C PHE A 554 22.98 13.52 -16.86
N LYS A 555 21.83 13.23 -16.23
CA LYS A 555 20.53 13.75 -16.68
C LYS A 555 20.44 15.28 -16.58
N PHE A 556 21.03 15.87 -15.54
CA PHE A 556 21.12 17.32 -15.39
C PHE A 556 21.92 17.94 -16.55
N PHE A 557 23.11 17.38 -16.81
CA PHE A 557 23.97 17.82 -17.88
C PHE A 557 23.24 17.83 -19.22
N LEU A 558 22.62 16.70 -19.59
CA LEU A 558 21.87 16.57 -20.83
C LEU A 558 20.64 17.50 -20.90
N SER A 559 19.95 17.74 -19.78
CA SER A 559 18.77 18.62 -19.74
C SER A 559 19.15 20.07 -20.05
N VAL A 560 20.24 20.56 -19.47
CA VAL A 560 20.72 21.92 -19.73
C VAL A 560 21.24 22.05 -21.16
N THR A 561 22.02 21.06 -21.64
CA THR A 561 22.49 21.03 -23.03
C THR A 561 21.32 21.05 -24.03
N HIS A 562 20.24 20.31 -23.76
CA HIS A 562 19.04 20.36 -24.58
C HIS A 562 18.37 21.73 -24.59
N ASP A 563 18.17 22.33 -23.42
CA ASP A 563 17.54 23.65 -23.30
C ASP A 563 18.37 24.75 -24.00
N MET A 564 19.70 24.63 -23.99
CA MET A 564 20.60 25.52 -24.73
C MET A 564 20.54 25.29 -26.25
N ASN A 565 20.52 24.02 -26.69
CA ASN A 565 20.41 23.67 -28.10
C ASN A 565 19.09 24.15 -28.71
N MET A 566 17.97 24.01 -27.98
CA MET A 566 16.66 24.52 -28.41
C MET A 566 16.62 26.05 -28.59
N LYS A 567 17.55 26.77 -27.96
CA LYS A 567 17.73 28.22 -28.11
C LYS A 567 18.77 28.59 -29.20
N GLY A 568 19.33 27.60 -29.90
CA GLY A 568 20.36 27.81 -30.92
C GLY A 568 21.72 28.27 -30.36
N LEU A 569 22.01 27.97 -29.09
CA LEU A 569 23.19 28.50 -28.38
C LEU A 569 24.40 27.57 -28.45
N LEU A 570 24.25 26.34 -28.94
CA LEU A 570 25.33 25.36 -29.06
C LEU A 570 25.49 24.95 -30.52
N GLU A 571 26.73 24.93 -31.03
CA GLU A 571 27.06 24.46 -32.37
C GLU A 571 26.85 22.93 -32.49
N ASP A 572 27.34 22.19 -31.50
CA ASP A 572 27.12 20.75 -31.37
C ASP A 572 25.90 20.48 -30.48
N GLY A 573 24.78 20.14 -31.12
CA GLY A 573 23.54 19.82 -30.42
C GLY A 573 23.56 18.50 -29.64
N LEU A 574 22.47 18.21 -28.92
CA LEU A 574 22.30 16.92 -28.24
C LEU A 574 22.13 15.78 -29.26
N HIS A 575 23.02 14.78 -29.24
CA HIS A 575 22.88 13.58 -30.08
C HIS A 575 21.55 12.87 -29.82
N ALA A 576 20.90 12.38 -30.88
CA ALA A 576 19.55 11.80 -30.81
C ALA A 576 19.43 10.66 -29.78
N ASP A 577 20.47 9.84 -29.62
CA ASP A 577 20.50 8.73 -28.66
C ASP A 577 20.31 9.17 -27.20
N HIS A 578 20.74 10.39 -26.86
CA HIS A 578 20.63 10.93 -25.51
C HIS A 578 19.27 11.56 -25.19
N ALA A 579 18.44 11.85 -26.19
CA ALA A 579 17.15 12.51 -26.00
C ALA A 579 16.21 11.74 -25.04
N SER A 580 16.27 10.41 -25.08
CA SER A 580 15.49 9.53 -24.20
C SER A 580 15.80 9.69 -22.70
N ALA A 581 16.98 10.18 -22.32
CA ALA A 581 17.39 10.34 -20.93
C ALA A 581 16.67 11.50 -20.21
N ILE A 582 16.33 12.55 -20.96
CA ILE A 582 15.79 13.82 -20.45
C ILE A 582 14.28 13.98 -20.63
N GLN A 583 13.66 13.11 -21.44
CA GLN A 583 12.22 13.14 -21.65
C GLN A 583 11.51 13.01 -20.29
N PRO A 584 10.54 13.87 -19.93
CA PRO A 584 9.80 13.69 -18.70
C PRO A 584 9.00 12.37 -18.73
N TYR A 585 8.72 11.79 -17.57
CA TYR A 585 7.71 10.74 -17.46
C TYR A 585 6.37 11.41 -17.16
N SER A 586 5.40 11.23 -18.04
CA SER A 586 4.00 11.48 -17.74
C SER A 586 3.28 10.15 -17.67
N ARG A 587 2.48 9.96 -16.62
CA ARG A 587 1.65 8.78 -16.47
C ARG A 587 0.45 8.94 -17.43
N PRO A 588 0.26 8.04 -18.40
CA PRO A 588 -0.94 8.07 -19.22
C PRO A 588 -2.16 7.69 -18.36
N VAL A 589 -3.32 8.21 -18.74
CA VAL A 589 -4.62 7.84 -18.16
C VAL A 589 -4.81 6.31 -18.23
N ALA A 590 -5.19 5.69 -17.11
CA ALA A 590 -5.30 4.23 -17.02
C ALA A 590 -6.56 3.67 -17.73
N VAL A 591 -6.46 3.10 -18.93
CA VAL A 591 -7.63 2.54 -19.65
C VAL A 591 -7.74 1.02 -19.45
N GLY A 592 -8.96 0.49 -19.34
CA GLY A 592 -9.21 -0.95 -19.25
C GLY A 592 -10.59 -1.36 -19.75
N THR A 593 -10.67 -2.52 -20.40
CA THR A 593 -11.92 -3.13 -20.87
C THR A 593 -12.14 -4.46 -20.16
N GLN A 594 -13.39 -4.82 -19.88
CA GLN A 594 -13.75 -6.13 -19.32
C GLN A 594 -14.75 -6.81 -20.24
N GLY A 595 -14.45 -8.06 -20.63
CA GLY A 595 -15.36 -8.93 -21.38
C GLY A 595 -15.77 -10.11 -20.51
N TYR A 596 -17.06 -10.42 -20.47
CA TYR A 596 -17.62 -11.59 -19.79
C TYR A 596 -18.95 -11.99 -20.46
N GLU A 597 -19.35 -13.24 -20.25
CA GLU A 597 -20.64 -13.77 -20.71
C GLU A 597 -21.62 -13.87 -19.53
N ILE A 598 -22.88 -13.48 -19.74
CA ILE A 598 -23.93 -13.59 -18.72
C ILE A 598 -24.72 -14.88 -18.97
N VAL A 599 -24.42 -15.92 -18.19
CA VAL A 599 -25.15 -17.20 -18.21
C VAL A 599 -26.01 -17.31 -16.96
N LYS A 600 -27.29 -16.98 -17.07
CA LYS A 600 -28.22 -16.95 -15.93
C LYS A 600 -28.62 -18.36 -15.49
N GLN A 601 -28.50 -18.65 -14.20
CA GLN A 601 -29.03 -19.86 -13.56
C GLN A 601 -29.94 -19.49 -12.37
N GLY A 602 -31.23 -19.80 -12.46
CA GLY A 602 -32.22 -19.35 -11.48
C GLY A 602 -32.40 -17.83 -11.47
N THR A 603 -32.60 -17.22 -10.31
CA THR A 603 -32.91 -15.78 -10.21
C THR A 603 -31.68 -14.88 -10.27
N SER A 604 -30.53 -15.32 -9.77
CA SER A 604 -29.38 -14.44 -9.53
C SER A 604 -27.99 -14.98 -9.87
N VAL A 605 -27.80 -16.30 -9.98
CA VAL A 605 -26.48 -16.88 -10.35
C VAL A 605 -26.13 -16.50 -11.81
N GLY A 606 -24.88 -16.09 -12.02
CA GLY A 606 -24.37 -15.61 -13.31
C GLY A 606 -24.54 -14.11 -13.55
N GLN A 607 -25.28 -13.40 -12.70
CA GLN A 607 -25.44 -11.95 -12.78
C GLN A 607 -24.31 -11.21 -12.06
N PRO A 608 -23.87 -10.03 -12.57
CA PRO A 608 -22.84 -9.20 -11.94
C PRO A 608 -23.37 -8.43 -10.73
N MET A 609 -23.85 -9.15 -9.71
CA MET A 609 -24.44 -8.55 -8.53
C MET A 609 -23.37 -7.75 -7.75
N VAL A 610 -23.74 -6.53 -7.34
CA VAL A 610 -22.92 -5.72 -6.43
C VAL A 610 -22.75 -6.46 -5.11
N HIS A 611 -21.57 -6.31 -4.50
CA HIS A 611 -21.26 -6.89 -3.20
C HIS A 611 -22.33 -6.48 -2.17
N MET A 612 -22.93 -7.42 -1.45
CA MET A 612 -24.09 -7.14 -0.57
C MET A 612 -23.80 -6.12 0.54
N SER A 613 -22.53 -5.96 0.95
CA SER A 613 -22.14 -4.92 1.92
C SER A 613 -21.62 -3.63 1.27
N ALA A 614 -21.58 -3.50 -0.06
CA ALA A 614 -20.99 -2.33 -0.75
C ALA A 614 -21.58 -1.01 -0.26
N THR A 615 -22.91 -0.93 -0.15
CA THR A 615 -23.62 0.24 0.40
C THR A 615 -23.14 0.58 1.81
N LEU A 616 -23.02 -0.42 2.71
CA LEU A 616 -22.52 -0.20 4.07
C LEU A 616 -21.05 0.24 4.08
N GLN A 617 -20.25 -0.25 3.13
CA GLN A 617 -18.82 0.04 3.04
C GLN A 617 -18.58 1.47 2.54
N VAL A 618 -19.38 1.96 1.59
CA VAL A 618 -19.25 3.34 1.06
C VAL A 618 -19.79 4.40 2.01
N THR A 619 -20.70 4.03 2.92
CA THR A 619 -21.25 4.95 3.94
C THR A 619 -20.51 4.90 5.28
N GLY A 620 -19.63 3.90 5.48
CA GLY A 620 -18.95 3.68 6.75
C GLY A 620 -19.76 2.91 7.80
N GLU A 621 -21.00 2.51 7.47
CA GLU A 621 -21.89 1.70 8.32
C GLU A 621 -21.44 0.22 8.44
N ALA A 622 -20.50 -0.23 7.60
CA ALA A 622 -19.93 -1.56 7.73
C ALA A 622 -19.07 -1.67 9.00
N GLU A 623 -19.55 -2.44 9.97
CA GLU A 623 -18.83 -2.75 11.20
C GLU A 623 -17.71 -3.78 10.99
N TYR A 624 -16.51 -3.45 11.45
CA TYR A 624 -15.35 -4.34 11.56
C TYR A 624 -15.07 -4.65 13.04
N THR A 625 -14.00 -5.42 13.33
CA THR A 625 -13.75 -5.92 14.70
C THR A 625 -13.60 -4.80 15.71
N ASP A 626 -12.80 -3.77 15.42
CA ASP A 626 -12.62 -2.63 16.32
C ASP A 626 -13.85 -1.69 16.37
N ASP A 627 -14.75 -1.81 15.40
CA ASP A 627 -15.99 -1.02 15.38
C ASP A 627 -17.10 -1.66 16.21
N THR A 628 -16.90 -2.88 16.70
CA THR A 628 -17.89 -3.62 17.48
C THR A 628 -18.15 -2.89 18.81
N PRO A 629 -19.42 -2.62 19.19
CA PRO A 629 -19.75 -2.12 20.51
C PRO A 629 -19.19 -3.03 21.60
N THR A 630 -18.45 -2.43 22.53
CA THR A 630 -17.79 -3.16 23.61
C THR A 630 -18.70 -3.29 24.83
N PRO A 631 -18.69 -4.42 25.56
CA PRO A 631 -19.39 -4.51 26.84
C PRO A 631 -18.86 -3.48 27.87
N PRO A 632 -19.64 -3.13 28.91
CA PRO A 632 -19.16 -2.24 29.97
C PRO A 632 -17.87 -2.74 30.63
N ASN A 633 -17.03 -1.83 31.12
CA ASN A 633 -15.75 -2.11 31.79
C ASN A 633 -14.73 -2.88 30.93
N THR A 634 -14.85 -2.82 29.60
CA THR A 634 -13.85 -3.36 28.67
C THR A 634 -12.48 -2.74 28.93
N LEU A 635 -11.46 -3.58 28.98
CA LEU A 635 -10.06 -3.20 29.06
C LEU A 635 -9.40 -3.34 27.68
N HIS A 636 -8.23 -2.74 27.54
CA HIS A 636 -7.43 -2.79 26.33
C HIS A 636 -6.08 -3.44 26.61
N ALA A 637 -5.55 -4.13 25.60
CA ALA A 637 -4.28 -4.83 25.72
C ALA A 637 -3.25 -4.39 24.69
N ALA A 638 -1.97 -4.59 25.03
CA ALA A 638 -0.82 -4.43 24.14
C ALA A 638 0.20 -5.54 24.39
N LEU A 639 0.84 -6.03 23.32
CA LEU A 639 1.81 -7.12 23.39
C LEU A 639 3.17 -6.62 23.88
N VAL A 640 3.87 -7.45 24.65
CA VAL A 640 5.29 -7.30 24.96
C VAL A 640 6.06 -8.25 24.05
N LEU A 641 6.87 -7.70 23.15
CA LEU A 641 7.54 -8.45 22.08
C LEU A 641 9.06 -8.56 22.30
N SER A 642 9.63 -9.66 21.81
CA SER A 642 11.08 -9.85 21.74
C SER A 642 11.75 -8.78 20.88
N LYS A 643 12.87 -8.25 21.38
CA LYS A 643 13.77 -7.34 20.65
C LYS A 643 15.02 -8.06 20.11
N LYS A 644 15.12 -9.39 20.27
CA LYS A 644 16.27 -10.21 19.87
C LYS A 644 15.83 -11.34 18.94
N ALA A 645 16.64 -11.63 17.93
CA ALA A 645 16.37 -12.71 16.97
C ALA A 645 16.50 -14.09 17.63
N HIS A 646 17.48 -14.29 18.51
CA HIS A 646 17.62 -15.53 19.27
C HIS A 646 18.31 -15.23 20.60
N ALA A 647 17.63 -15.48 21.72
CA ALA A 647 18.19 -15.22 23.05
C ALA A 647 17.45 -15.97 24.16
N ARG A 648 18.14 -16.27 25.25
CA ARG A 648 17.53 -16.71 26.51
C ARG A 648 17.01 -15.50 27.29
N ILE A 649 15.79 -15.59 27.82
CA ILE A 649 15.22 -14.62 28.75
C ILE A 649 15.84 -14.86 30.13
N LEU A 650 16.50 -13.86 30.69
CA LEU A 650 17.11 -13.95 32.02
C LEU A 650 16.16 -13.43 33.10
N SER A 651 15.52 -12.30 32.84
CA SER A 651 14.58 -11.66 33.76
C SER A 651 13.57 -10.79 33.00
N ILE A 652 12.41 -10.58 33.62
CA ILE A 652 11.35 -9.66 33.14
C ILE A 652 10.98 -8.76 34.32
N ASP A 653 11.19 -7.46 34.19
CA ASP A 653 10.84 -6.45 35.19
C ASP A 653 9.74 -5.52 34.66
N ASP A 654 8.64 -5.46 35.40
CA ASP A 654 7.46 -4.63 35.11
C ASP A 654 7.27 -3.49 36.13
N SER A 655 8.24 -3.23 37.01
CA SER A 655 8.18 -2.20 38.06
C SER A 655 7.78 -0.81 37.52
N ILE A 656 8.38 -0.40 36.40
CA ILE A 656 8.06 0.87 35.74
C ILE A 656 6.69 0.81 35.05
N ALA A 657 6.36 -0.32 34.42
CA ALA A 657 5.07 -0.51 33.76
C ALA A 657 3.90 -0.40 34.75
N LYS A 658 4.03 -0.97 35.96
CA LYS A 658 3.04 -0.90 37.05
C LYS A 658 2.71 0.52 37.50
N SER A 659 3.68 1.44 37.43
CA SER A 659 3.47 2.86 37.73
C SER A 659 2.74 3.61 36.61
N SER A 660 2.53 2.97 35.45
CA SER A 660 1.85 3.62 34.34
C SER A 660 0.36 3.78 34.66
N PRO A 661 -0.20 4.95 34.38
CA PRO A 661 -1.62 5.17 34.59
C PRO A 661 -2.51 4.14 33.88
N GLY A 662 -3.62 3.77 34.53
CA GLY A 662 -4.58 2.83 33.96
C GLY A 662 -4.10 1.38 33.87
N PHE A 663 -2.86 1.08 34.26
CA PHE A 663 -2.31 -0.27 34.26
C PHE A 663 -3.14 -1.21 35.15
N VAL A 664 -3.49 -2.37 34.60
CA VAL A 664 -4.26 -3.41 35.31
C VAL A 664 -3.39 -4.63 35.60
N GLY A 665 -2.55 -5.05 34.65
CA GLY A 665 -1.67 -6.21 34.86
C GLY A 665 -0.80 -6.55 33.65
N LEU A 666 0.30 -7.26 33.93
CA LEU A 666 1.13 -7.97 32.96
C LEU A 666 0.87 -9.47 33.12
N PHE A 667 0.60 -10.15 32.01
CA PHE A 667 0.37 -11.59 31.97
C PHE A 667 1.45 -12.25 31.10
N LEU A 668 2.02 -13.33 31.62
CA LEU A 668 3.13 -14.09 31.06
C LEU A 668 2.73 -15.57 30.91
N SER A 669 3.66 -16.39 30.44
CA SER A 669 3.47 -17.85 30.26
C SER A 669 2.94 -18.55 31.52
N LYS A 670 3.38 -18.13 32.72
CA LYS A 670 2.94 -18.67 34.01
C LYS A 670 1.46 -18.43 34.36
N ASP A 671 0.83 -17.46 33.70
CA ASP A 671 -0.56 -17.07 33.96
C ASP A 671 -1.56 -17.83 33.08
N ILE A 672 -1.06 -18.71 32.20
CA ILE A 672 -1.89 -19.55 31.31
C ILE A 672 -2.50 -20.70 32.12
N PRO A 673 -3.85 -20.81 32.20
CA PRO A 673 -4.50 -21.86 32.98
C PRO A 673 -4.39 -23.27 32.36
N GLY A 674 -4.33 -23.35 31.03
CA GLY A 674 -4.26 -24.60 30.26
C GLY A 674 -2.85 -24.87 29.74
N THR A 675 -2.69 -24.94 28.41
CA THR A 675 -1.38 -25.16 27.76
C THR A 675 -0.82 -23.88 27.13
N ASN A 676 0.46 -23.61 27.35
CA ASN A 676 1.19 -22.54 26.62
C ASN A 676 1.52 -22.93 25.17
N HIS A 677 1.56 -24.24 24.87
CA HIS A 677 1.88 -24.73 23.53
C HIS A 677 0.71 -24.60 22.56
N THR A 678 0.99 -24.06 21.38
CA THR A 678 0.06 -23.81 20.28
C THR A 678 0.71 -24.10 18.93
N GLY A 679 -0.06 -24.02 17.85
CA GLY A 679 0.40 -24.22 16.48
C GLY A 679 -0.63 -25.00 15.64
N PRO A 680 -0.74 -24.73 14.32
CA PRO A 680 -1.89 -25.19 13.53
C PRO A 680 -1.79 -26.65 13.09
N ILE A 681 -0.57 -27.17 12.93
CA ILE A 681 -0.29 -28.54 12.47
C ILE A 681 0.39 -29.33 13.59
N ILE A 682 1.51 -28.82 14.08
CA ILE A 682 2.20 -29.29 15.28
C ILE A 682 2.14 -28.17 16.32
N HIS A 683 2.22 -28.53 17.61
CA HIS A 683 2.18 -27.54 18.69
C HIS A 683 3.61 -27.08 19.06
N ASP A 684 4.30 -26.46 18.11
CA ASP A 684 5.70 -26.01 18.22
C ASP A 684 5.85 -24.51 18.51
N GLU A 685 4.76 -23.81 18.82
CA GLU A 685 4.75 -22.41 19.23
C GLU A 685 4.37 -22.26 20.70
N GLU A 686 4.82 -21.18 21.32
CA GLU A 686 4.33 -20.73 22.62
C GLU A 686 3.46 -19.49 22.44
N VAL A 687 2.36 -19.39 23.19
CA VAL A 687 1.55 -18.15 23.24
C VAL A 687 2.39 -17.01 23.83
N PHE A 688 3.07 -17.30 24.93
CA PHE A 688 4.05 -16.42 25.57
C PHE A 688 5.39 -17.16 25.70
N ALA A 689 6.46 -16.59 25.15
CA ALA A 689 7.80 -17.15 25.25
C ALA A 689 8.20 -17.34 26.72
N SER A 690 8.52 -18.58 27.10
CA SER A 690 8.78 -18.94 28.50
C SER A 690 10.25 -18.80 28.89
N GLU A 691 11.16 -19.32 28.07
CA GLU A 691 12.60 -19.36 28.36
C GLU A 691 13.47 -18.73 27.26
N VAL A 692 13.14 -18.98 25.99
CA VAL A 692 13.97 -18.59 24.85
C VAL A 692 13.10 -17.91 23.81
N VAL A 693 13.56 -16.75 23.34
CA VAL A 693 13.01 -16.08 22.16
C VAL A 693 13.76 -16.53 20.93
N THR A 694 13.04 -16.83 19.85
CA THR A 694 13.55 -17.41 18.61
C THR A 694 13.28 -16.54 17.38
N CYS A 695 12.65 -15.37 17.56
CA CYS A 695 12.63 -14.30 16.56
C CYS A 695 12.38 -12.92 17.20
N VAL A 696 12.73 -11.86 16.48
CA VAL A 696 12.26 -10.50 16.80
C VAL A 696 10.75 -10.47 16.57
N GLY A 697 9.99 -9.88 17.50
CA GLY A 697 8.52 -9.84 17.40
C GLY A 697 7.79 -11.03 18.02
N GLN A 698 8.50 -12.04 18.56
CA GLN A 698 7.85 -13.11 19.34
C GLN A 698 7.19 -12.54 20.60
N THR A 699 5.97 -13.00 20.91
CA THR A 699 5.23 -12.51 22.08
C THR A 699 5.80 -13.12 23.36
N ILE A 700 6.23 -12.27 24.30
CA ILE A 700 6.75 -12.64 25.62
C ILE A 700 5.65 -12.52 26.68
N GLY A 701 4.74 -11.55 26.51
CA GLY A 701 3.64 -11.31 27.43
C GLY A 701 2.62 -10.33 26.87
N ILE A 702 1.62 -9.99 27.68
CA ILE A 702 0.58 -9.02 27.34
C ILE A 702 0.29 -8.10 28.52
N VAL A 703 0.30 -6.79 28.28
CA VAL A 703 -0.08 -5.76 29.26
C VAL A 703 -1.52 -5.35 29.02
N VAL A 704 -2.27 -5.17 30.10
CA VAL A 704 -3.67 -4.72 30.09
C VAL A 704 -3.81 -3.41 30.83
N ALA A 705 -4.57 -2.48 30.26
CA ALA A 705 -4.91 -1.19 30.85
C ALA A 705 -6.35 -0.76 30.52
N ASP A 706 -6.80 0.34 31.11
CA ASP A 706 -8.12 0.96 30.88
C ASP A 706 -8.30 1.52 29.45
N THR A 707 -7.23 1.95 28.80
CA THR A 707 -7.22 2.48 27.43
C THR A 707 -6.13 1.84 26.59
N HIS A 708 -6.31 1.85 25.27
CA HIS A 708 -5.34 1.28 24.34
C HIS A 708 -3.96 1.98 24.41
N ASP A 709 -3.93 3.31 24.53
CA ASP A 709 -2.67 4.05 24.62
C ASP A 709 -1.96 3.81 25.96
N ASN A 710 -2.69 3.69 27.08
CA ASN A 710 -2.09 3.32 28.36
C ASN A 710 -1.49 1.91 28.31
N ALA A 711 -2.16 0.95 27.66
CA ALA A 711 -1.64 -0.41 27.51
C ALA A 711 -0.33 -0.43 26.72
N LYS A 712 -0.26 0.29 25.59
CA LYS A 712 0.97 0.42 24.77
C LYS A 712 2.11 1.10 25.52
N ASN A 713 1.81 2.21 26.19
CA ASN A 713 2.80 2.96 26.96
C ASN A 713 3.38 2.11 28.09
N ALA A 714 2.54 1.30 28.76
CA ALA A 714 2.98 0.39 29.80
C ALA A 714 3.78 -0.81 29.23
N ALA A 715 3.35 -1.41 28.12
CA ALA A 715 4.07 -2.50 27.45
C ALA A 715 5.50 -2.09 27.03
N ASN A 716 5.67 -0.85 26.53
CA ASN A 716 6.97 -0.31 26.14
C ASN A 716 7.94 -0.10 27.32
N LYS A 717 7.42 -0.08 28.56
CA LYS A 717 8.20 0.10 29.80
C LYS A 717 8.55 -1.21 30.50
N VAL A 718 8.11 -2.36 29.99
CA VAL A 718 8.54 -3.66 30.49
C VAL A 718 10.00 -3.88 30.08
N HIS A 719 10.87 -4.08 31.06
CA HIS A 719 12.29 -4.34 30.83
C HIS A 719 12.53 -5.85 30.79
N ILE A 720 13.31 -6.29 29.81
CA ILE A 720 13.64 -7.71 29.61
C ILE A 720 15.15 -7.82 29.40
N GLU A 721 15.77 -8.65 30.23
CA GLU A 721 17.18 -8.99 30.12
C GLU A 721 17.37 -10.26 29.29
N TYR A 722 18.32 -10.22 28.37
CA TYR A 722 18.57 -11.30 27.41
C TYR A 722 20.02 -11.78 27.49
N SER A 723 20.24 -13.08 27.26
CA SER A 723 21.53 -13.62 26.84
C SER A 723 21.41 -14.06 25.37
N GLU A 724 22.05 -13.34 24.46
CA GLU A 724 21.98 -13.63 23.01
C GLU A 724 22.55 -14.99 22.64
N LEU A 725 21.96 -15.62 21.62
CA LEU A 725 22.34 -16.90 21.05
C LEU A 725 22.60 -16.74 19.54
N PRO A 726 23.38 -17.62 18.90
CA PRO A 726 23.63 -17.55 17.45
C PRO A 726 22.32 -17.63 16.66
N ALA A 727 22.12 -16.70 15.72
CA ALA A 727 20.91 -16.63 14.90
C ALA A 727 21.16 -17.05 13.45
N ILE A 728 20.17 -17.72 12.85
CA ILE A 728 20.15 -18.11 11.43
C ILE A 728 19.14 -17.21 10.71
N LEU A 729 19.60 -16.39 9.76
CA LEU A 729 18.82 -15.31 9.17
C LEU A 729 18.63 -15.42 7.64
N SER A 730 19.14 -16.46 7.01
CA SER A 730 18.96 -16.70 5.57
C SER A 730 18.69 -18.16 5.27
N ILE A 731 18.15 -18.45 4.08
CA ILE A 731 17.95 -19.82 3.61
C ILE A 731 19.32 -20.48 3.41
N GLU A 732 20.28 -19.73 2.89
CA GLU A 732 21.65 -20.18 2.67
C GLU A 732 22.34 -20.57 3.97
N ASP A 733 22.20 -19.75 5.03
CA ASP A 733 22.71 -20.08 6.36
C ASP A 733 22.01 -21.31 6.94
N ALA A 734 20.69 -21.43 6.74
CA ALA A 734 19.92 -22.58 7.22
C ALA A 734 20.38 -23.88 6.55
N VAL A 735 20.54 -23.87 5.21
CA VAL A 735 21.04 -25.01 4.44
C VAL A 735 22.46 -25.37 4.85
N LYS A 736 23.35 -24.38 5.00
CA LYS A 736 24.75 -24.59 5.41
C LYS A 736 24.87 -25.21 6.80
N ASN A 737 24.00 -24.83 7.73
CA ASN A 737 24.03 -25.30 9.12
C ASN A 737 23.11 -26.52 9.37
N GLY A 738 22.42 -27.04 8.34
CA GLY A 738 21.46 -28.14 8.50
C GLY A 738 20.22 -27.77 9.34
N SER A 739 19.88 -26.47 9.41
CA SER A 739 18.77 -25.94 10.21
C SER A 739 17.44 -26.04 9.46
N PHE A 740 16.73 -27.13 9.71
CA PHE A 740 15.45 -27.42 9.07
C PHE A 740 14.39 -27.79 10.09
N HIS A 741 13.14 -27.47 9.76
CA HIS A 741 12.01 -28.00 10.52
C HIS A 741 11.93 -29.54 10.37
N PRO A 742 11.63 -30.29 11.44
CA PRO A 742 11.66 -31.75 11.43
C PRO A 742 10.62 -32.35 10.48
N ASN A 743 10.95 -33.47 9.84
CA ASN A 743 10.06 -34.25 8.96
C ASN A 743 9.50 -33.49 7.73
N THR A 744 10.21 -32.45 7.26
CA THR A 744 9.75 -31.61 6.14
C THR A 744 10.35 -31.93 4.78
N LYS A 745 11.34 -32.84 4.68
CA LYS A 745 11.93 -33.24 3.40
C LYS A 745 10.89 -33.94 2.52
N ARG A 746 10.76 -33.52 1.27
CA ARG A 746 9.86 -34.09 0.25
C ARG A 746 10.60 -34.28 -1.06
N CYS A 747 10.21 -35.29 -1.83
CA CYS A 747 10.70 -35.53 -3.18
C CYS A 747 9.53 -36.05 -4.03
N LEU A 748 9.30 -35.43 -5.18
CA LEU A 748 8.30 -35.81 -6.18
C LEU A 748 9.01 -36.00 -7.52
N GLY A 749 8.54 -36.93 -8.35
CA GLY A 749 9.14 -37.10 -9.66
C GLY A 749 8.42 -38.08 -10.58
N LYS A 750 8.81 -38.04 -11.84
CA LYS A 750 8.32 -38.87 -12.95
C LYS A 750 9.48 -39.11 -13.90
N GLY A 751 9.60 -40.34 -14.43
CA GLY A 751 10.71 -40.72 -15.31
C GLY A 751 12.03 -40.91 -14.56
N ASP A 752 13.14 -40.97 -15.30
CA ASP A 752 14.49 -41.15 -14.77
C ASP A 752 15.39 -39.97 -15.22
N VAL A 753 15.63 -39.05 -14.28
CA VAL A 753 16.36 -37.79 -14.53
C VAL A 753 17.84 -38.06 -14.75
N GLU A 754 18.45 -38.91 -13.91
CA GLU A 754 19.83 -39.35 -14.05
C GLU A 754 20.10 -39.98 -15.40
N GLN A 755 19.28 -40.97 -15.77
CA GLN A 755 19.43 -41.70 -17.02
C GLN A 755 19.32 -40.74 -18.21
N CYS A 756 18.34 -39.82 -18.19
CA CYS A 756 18.15 -38.86 -19.28
C CYS A 756 19.32 -37.87 -19.42
N PHE A 757 19.96 -37.46 -18.32
CA PHE A 757 21.16 -36.63 -18.39
C PHE A 757 22.39 -37.40 -18.87
N MET A 758 22.52 -38.69 -18.52
CA MET A 758 23.67 -39.52 -18.89
C MET A 758 23.57 -40.12 -20.29
N SER A 759 22.36 -40.30 -20.83
CA SER A 759 22.15 -41.00 -22.12
C SER A 759 22.57 -40.20 -23.35
N GLY A 760 22.98 -38.94 -23.20
CA GLY A 760 23.24 -38.03 -24.31
C GLY A 760 21.98 -37.57 -25.06
N ALA A 761 20.79 -37.81 -24.51
CA ALA A 761 19.53 -37.39 -25.13
C ALA A 761 19.29 -35.87 -25.06
N CYS A 762 19.89 -35.20 -24.07
CA CYS A 762 19.85 -33.75 -23.97
C CYS A 762 21.01 -33.15 -24.78
N ASP A 763 20.70 -32.33 -25.79
CA ASP A 763 21.72 -31.61 -26.55
C ASP A 763 22.46 -30.59 -25.67
N ARG A 764 21.74 -29.98 -24.71
CA ARG A 764 22.28 -29.00 -23.77
C ARG A 764 21.75 -29.24 -22.36
N ILE A 765 22.59 -28.92 -21.38
CA ILE A 765 22.27 -28.97 -19.96
C ILE A 765 22.75 -27.67 -19.34
N ILE A 766 21.86 -26.93 -18.69
CA ILE A 766 22.18 -25.68 -17.98
C ILE A 766 21.80 -25.81 -16.51
N SER A 767 22.41 -24.97 -15.66
CA SER A 767 22.11 -24.90 -14.24
C SER A 767 22.01 -23.45 -13.77
N GLY A 768 21.26 -23.21 -12.71
CA GLY A 768 21.15 -21.87 -12.13
C GLY A 768 20.41 -21.84 -10.80
N GLU A 769 20.35 -20.65 -10.22
CA GLU A 769 19.70 -20.39 -8.94
C GLU A 769 18.79 -19.16 -9.04
N VAL A 770 17.60 -19.26 -8.45
CA VAL A 770 16.59 -18.21 -8.40
C VAL A 770 16.20 -17.95 -6.95
N GLN A 771 16.26 -16.68 -6.54
CA GLN A 771 15.79 -16.26 -5.23
C GLN A 771 14.47 -15.48 -5.36
N VAL A 772 13.52 -15.79 -4.50
CA VAL A 772 12.20 -15.15 -4.43
C VAL A 772 11.98 -14.60 -3.03
N GLY A 773 11.85 -13.28 -2.91
CA GLY A 773 11.63 -12.59 -1.64
C GLY A 773 10.27 -12.91 -0.99
N GLY A 774 10.18 -12.58 0.30
CA GLY A 774 8.93 -12.64 1.06
C GLY A 774 7.93 -11.54 0.66
N GLN A 775 6.75 -11.54 1.28
CA GLN A 775 5.73 -10.54 1.01
C GLN A 775 4.74 -10.37 2.17
N GLU A 776 4.61 -9.14 2.65
CA GLU A 776 3.63 -8.74 3.67
C GLU A 776 2.19 -8.73 3.13
N HIS A 777 1.23 -9.25 3.89
CA HIS A 777 -0.18 -9.34 3.47
C HIS A 777 -0.76 -7.95 3.28
N PHE A 778 -0.48 -7.06 4.23
CA PHE A 778 -0.95 -5.68 4.25
C PHE A 778 -2.48 -5.58 4.08
N TYR A 779 -3.21 -6.46 4.77
CA TYR A 779 -4.65 -6.29 4.94
C TYR A 779 -4.93 -4.92 5.58
N MET A 780 -5.95 -4.21 5.11
CA MET A 780 -6.17 -2.82 5.51
C MET A 780 -6.62 -2.71 6.97
N GLU A 781 -7.40 -3.68 7.47
CA GLU A 781 -7.70 -3.87 8.90
C GLU A 781 -6.59 -4.71 9.53
N PRO A 782 -5.79 -4.19 10.48
CA PRO A 782 -4.83 -4.98 11.25
C PRO A 782 -5.47 -6.15 12.02
N GLN A 783 -4.65 -7.00 12.63
CA GLN A 783 -5.11 -8.05 13.52
C GLN A 783 -5.87 -7.46 14.71
N GLY A 784 -7.00 -8.07 15.06
CA GLY A 784 -7.84 -7.58 16.13
C GLY A 784 -8.79 -8.62 16.68
N THR A 785 -9.02 -8.57 17.99
CA THR A 785 -10.01 -9.41 18.67
C THR A 785 -10.50 -8.77 19.96
N LEU A 786 -11.78 -8.99 20.26
CA LEU A 786 -12.43 -8.66 21.53
C LEU A 786 -12.89 -9.97 22.17
N VAL A 787 -12.45 -10.24 23.41
CA VAL A 787 -12.79 -11.46 24.15
C VAL A 787 -13.44 -11.09 25.47
N TRP A 788 -14.46 -11.83 25.90
CA TRP A 788 -15.09 -11.64 27.20
C TRP A 788 -15.63 -12.95 27.79
N PRO A 789 -15.60 -13.09 29.13
CA PRO A 789 -16.24 -14.18 29.82
C PRO A 789 -17.76 -13.99 29.91
N VAL A 790 -18.49 -15.10 29.93
CA VAL A 790 -19.91 -15.20 30.25
C VAL A 790 -20.08 -16.12 31.47
N ASP A 791 -21.13 -15.92 32.26
CA ASP A 791 -21.43 -16.70 33.47
C ASP A 791 -20.22 -16.88 34.40
N SER A 792 -19.61 -15.76 34.77
CA SER A 792 -18.42 -15.70 35.66
C SER A 792 -17.18 -16.45 35.14
N GLY A 793 -17.05 -16.63 33.82
CA GLY A 793 -15.92 -17.31 33.19
C GLY A 793 -16.17 -18.78 32.86
N ASN A 794 -17.40 -19.26 33.03
CA ASN A 794 -17.79 -20.60 32.59
C ASN A 794 -17.77 -20.73 31.06
N GLU A 795 -17.99 -19.62 30.35
CA GLU A 795 -18.02 -19.53 28.90
C GLU A 795 -17.17 -18.35 28.43
N MET A 796 -16.61 -18.45 27.21
CA MET A 796 -15.78 -17.41 26.60
C MET A 796 -16.31 -17.06 25.23
N HIS A 797 -16.65 -15.80 25.02
CA HIS A 797 -17.12 -15.29 23.75
C HIS A 797 -16.08 -14.36 23.13
N MET A 798 -16.00 -14.36 21.80
CA MET A 798 -15.11 -13.44 21.09
C MET A 798 -15.66 -12.98 19.75
N VAL A 799 -15.28 -11.77 19.38
CA VAL A 799 -15.38 -11.24 18.01
C VAL A 799 -13.96 -11.06 17.50
N SER A 800 -13.60 -11.76 16.43
CA SER A 800 -12.24 -11.77 15.90
C SER A 800 -12.22 -11.47 14.41
N SER A 801 -11.21 -10.72 13.98
CA SER A 801 -10.84 -10.57 12.58
C SER A 801 -10.04 -11.80 12.14
N THR A 802 -10.70 -12.86 11.67
CA THR A 802 -10.08 -14.13 11.31
C THR A 802 -10.72 -14.80 10.09
N GLN A 803 -9.95 -15.55 9.31
CA GLN A 803 -10.46 -16.46 8.27
C GLN A 803 -10.89 -17.82 8.84
N ALA A 804 -10.55 -18.11 10.09
CA ALA A 804 -10.70 -19.40 10.73
C ALA A 804 -11.24 -19.31 12.18
N PRO A 805 -12.53 -18.94 12.37
CA PRO A 805 -13.15 -18.89 13.70
C PRO A 805 -12.99 -20.18 14.51
N GLN A 806 -13.01 -21.33 13.85
CA GLN A 806 -12.80 -22.64 14.48
C GLN A 806 -11.40 -22.81 15.11
N LYS A 807 -10.34 -22.25 14.48
CA LYS A 807 -8.99 -22.28 15.07
C LYS A 807 -8.88 -21.37 16.29
N HIS A 808 -9.56 -20.21 16.26
CA HIS A 808 -9.63 -19.30 17.41
C HIS A 808 -10.32 -19.99 18.59
N GLN A 809 -11.47 -20.64 18.35
CA GLN A 809 -12.16 -21.46 19.34
C GLN A 809 -11.22 -22.52 19.94
N LYS A 810 -10.49 -23.26 19.09
CA LYS A 810 -9.56 -24.30 19.53
C LYS A 810 -8.40 -23.76 20.37
N TYR A 811 -7.77 -22.68 19.94
CA TYR A 811 -6.61 -22.12 20.63
C TYR A 811 -7.00 -21.55 21.99
N VAL A 812 -8.08 -20.78 22.05
CA VAL A 812 -8.58 -20.20 23.30
C VAL A 812 -9.03 -21.29 24.27
N ALA A 813 -9.76 -22.31 23.78
CA ALA A 813 -10.15 -23.46 24.59
C ALA A 813 -8.93 -24.17 25.21
N ASN A 814 -7.91 -24.47 24.40
CA ASN A 814 -6.69 -25.13 24.85
C ASN A 814 -5.92 -24.30 25.89
N VAL A 815 -5.73 -23.00 25.63
CA VAL A 815 -4.95 -22.10 26.49
C VAL A 815 -5.66 -21.83 27.82
N LEU A 816 -6.99 -21.83 27.84
CA LEU A 816 -7.77 -21.65 29.07
C LEU A 816 -8.14 -22.97 29.77
N GLY A 817 -7.85 -24.13 29.17
CA GLY A 817 -8.26 -25.43 29.71
C GLY A 817 -9.78 -25.65 29.67
N LEU A 818 -10.48 -25.02 28.73
CA LEU A 818 -11.93 -25.11 28.57
C LEU A 818 -12.30 -26.11 27.45
N PRO A 819 -13.45 -26.80 27.56
CA PRO A 819 -14.07 -27.48 26.43
C PRO A 819 -14.37 -26.54 25.26
N LEU A 820 -14.23 -27.01 24.02
CA LEU A 820 -14.57 -26.24 22.80
C LEU A 820 -16.01 -25.70 22.81
N SER A 821 -16.96 -26.47 23.37
CA SER A 821 -18.36 -26.09 23.48
C SER A 821 -18.61 -24.87 24.37
N LYS A 822 -17.65 -24.47 25.20
CA LYS A 822 -17.71 -23.28 26.07
C LYS A 822 -17.04 -22.06 25.45
N VAL A 823 -16.54 -22.16 24.22
CA VAL A 823 -15.86 -21.07 23.53
C VAL A 823 -16.58 -20.77 22.22
N VAL A 824 -16.99 -19.52 22.03
CA VAL A 824 -17.70 -19.06 20.83
C VAL A 824 -16.90 -17.98 20.13
N CYS A 825 -16.57 -18.20 18.85
CA CYS A 825 -15.95 -17.20 17.99
C CYS A 825 -16.95 -16.72 16.93
N LYS A 826 -17.03 -15.39 16.77
CA LYS A 826 -17.86 -14.71 15.78
C LYS A 826 -17.01 -13.86 14.86
N THR A 827 -17.33 -13.89 13.57
CA THR A 827 -16.73 -13.02 12.56
C THR A 827 -17.80 -12.59 11.57
N LYS A 828 -18.11 -11.29 11.57
CA LYS A 828 -19.08 -10.69 10.64
C LYS A 828 -18.47 -10.47 9.26
N ARG A 829 -17.28 -9.86 9.23
CA ARG A 829 -16.47 -9.55 8.05
C ARG A 829 -15.07 -9.16 8.49
N ILE A 830 -14.09 -9.19 7.58
CA ILE A 830 -12.73 -8.69 7.82
C ILE A 830 -12.25 -7.76 6.71
N GLY A 831 -11.46 -6.74 7.05
CA GLY A 831 -10.86 -5.75 6.16
C GLY A 831 -9.65 -6.29 5.39
N GLY A 832 -9.80 -7.46 4.78
CA GLY A 832 -8.75 -8.24 4.12
C GLY A 832 -8.11 -9.28 5.05
N GLY A 833 -7.70 -10.41 4.47
CA GLY A 833 -7.01 -11.49 5.19
C GLY A 833 -5.86 -12.09 4.39
N PHE A 834 -6.12 -12.48 3.13
CA PHE A 834 -5.11 -12.93 2.17
C PHE A 834 -4.25 -14.12 2.62
N GLY A 835 -4.67 -14.88 3.65
CA GLY A 835 -3.92 -15.96 4.28
C GLY A 835 -3.32 -15.60 5.64
N GLY A 836 -2.93 -14.34 5.87
CA GLY A 836 -2.29 -13.91 7.14
C GLY A 836 -3.21 -13.98 8.35
N LYS A 837 -4.52 -14.09 8.11
CA LYS A 837 -5.57 -14.30 9.12
C LYS A 837 -6.09 -15.74 9.15
N GLU A 838 -5.35 -16.70 8.59
CA GLU A 838 -5.72 -18.12 8.59
C GLU A 838 -5.30 -18.84 9.87
N THR A 839 -4.13 -18.49 10.44
CA THR A 839 -3.57 -19.14 11.64
C THR A 839 -3.05 -18.12 12.65
N ARG A 840 -2.27 -17.14 12.19
CA ARG A 840 -1.53 -16.20 13.03
C ARG A 840 -2.44 -15.38 13.95
N SER A 841 -3.60 -14.99 13.45
CA SER A 841 -4.65 -14.31 14.23
C SER A 841 -5.12 -15.09 15.46
N ALA A 842 -5.06 -16.43 15.44
CA ALA A 842 -5.52 -17.27 16.55
C ALA A 842 -4.55 -17.22 17.74
N VAL A 843 -3.25 -17.00 17.50
CA VAL A 843 -2.25 -16.85 18.57
C VAL A 843 -2.54 -15.58 19.37
N PHE A 844 -2.89 -14.47 18.69
CA PHE A 844 -3.27 -13.23 19.36
C PHE A 844 -4.60 -13.35 20.12
N ALA A 845 -5.55 -14.12 19.59
CA ALA A 845 -6.80 -14.43 20.28
C ALA A 845 -6.57 -15.25 21.56
N ALA A 846 -5.67 -16.25 21.50
CA ALA A 846 -5.21 -16.97 22.68
C ALA A 846 -4.57 -16.03 23.70
N ALA A 847 -3.62 -15.19 23.28
CA ALA A 847 -2.92 -14.27 24.18
C ALA A 847 -3.85 -13.32 24.94
N VAL A 848 -4.85 -12.71 24.26
CA VAL A 848 -5.80 -11.80 24.92
C VAL A 848 -6.85 -12.53 25.77
N SER A 849 -7.11 -13.81 25.49
CA SER A 849 -8.09 -14.60 26.26
C SER A 849 -7.64 -14.85 27.69
N VAL A 850 -6.32 -14.98 27.92
CA VAL A 850 -5.71 -15.20 29.24
C VAL A 850 -6.07 -14.09 30.23
N PRO A 851 -5.73 -12.80 29.98
CA PRO A 851 -6.13 -11.73 30.90
C PRO A 851 -7.64 -11.57 31.00
N SER A 852 -8.40 -11.79 29.92
CA SER A 852 -9.86 -11.69 29.97
C SER A 852 -10.47 -12.70 30.94
N TYR A 853 -9.97 -13.94 30.92
CA TYR A 853 -10.34 -15.02 31.82
C TYR A 853 -9.91 -14.73 33.26
N CYS A 854 -8.63 -14.38 33.47
CA CYS A 854 -8.07 -14.12 34.79
C CYS A 854 -8.72 -12.92 35.50
N LEU A 855 -9.00 -11.84 34.77
CA LEU A 855 -9.60 -10.62 35.30
C LEU A 855 -11.13 -10.68 35.36
N ARG A 856 -11.75 -11.69 34.74
CA ARG A 856 -13.19 -11.80 34.53
C ARG A 856 -13.80 -10.54 33.89
N ARG A 857 -13.10 -9.98 32.91
CA ARG A 857 -13.48 -8.73 32.22
C ARG A 857 -13.31 -8.85 30.71
N PRO A 858 -14.10 -8.11 29.91
CA PRO A 858 -13.84 -8.01 28.49
C PRO A 858 -12.46 -7.37 28.24
N VAL A 859 -11.69 -7.91 27.29
CA VAL A 859 -10.39 -7.37 26.89
C VAL A 859 -10.34 -7.28 25.37
N LYS A 860 -9.96 -6.11 24.86
CA LYS A 860 -9.79 -5.83 23.43
C LYS A 860 -8.31 -5.66 23.07
N LEU A 861 -7.85 -6.37 22.04
CA LEU A 861 -6.53 -6.22 21.44
C LEU A 861 -6.69 -5.85 19.97
N ILE A 862 -6.19 -4.68 19.58
CA ILE A 862 -6.08 -4.22 18.19
C ILE A 862 -4.61 -3.87 17.96
N LEU A 863 -3.97 -4.48 16.97
CA LEU A 863 -2.57 -4.20 16.69
C LEU A 863 -2.41 -2.91 15.87
N ASP A 864 -1.41 -2.11 16.23
CA ASP A 864 -0.88 -1.08 15.34
C ASP A 864 -0.11 -1.77 14.18
N ARG A 865 0.05 -1.09 13.04
CA ARG A 865 0.58 -1.70 11.80
C ARG A 865 2.00 -2.26 11.95
N ASP A 866 2.86 -1.56 12.67
CA ASP A 866 4.24 -1.95 12.96
C ASP A 866 4.30 -3.22 13.82
N VAL A 867 3.44 -3.31 14.84
CA VAL A 867 3.29 -4.49 15.69
C VAL A 867 2.74 -5.68 14.89
N ASP A 868 1.79 -5.44 13.99
CA ASP A 868 1.25 -6.45 13.09
C ASP A 868 2.37 -7.05 12.20
N MET A 869 3.04 -6.19 11.42
CA MET A 869 4.07 -6.59 10.45
C MET A 869 5.27 -7.30 11.09
N ILE A 870 5.66 -6.93 12.32
CA ILE A 870 6.80 -7.57 13.00
C ILE A 870 6.45 -8.92 13.63
N SER A 871 5.15 -9.23 13.87
CA SER A 871 4.74 -10.39 14.67
C SER A 871 3.90 -11.42 13.91
N SER A 872 3.15 -11.02 12.87
CA SER A 872 2.26 -11.94 12.16
C SER A 872 2.95 -12.80 11.11
N GLY A 873 4.19 -12.50 10.75
CA GLY A 873 4.88 -13.18 9.65
C GLY A 873 4.30 -12.87 8.27
N GLN A 874 4.93 -13.38 7.23
CA GLN A 874 4.66 -12.99 5.84
C GLN A 874 4.57 -14.21 4.91
N ARG A 875 4.48 -13.98 3.60
CA ARG A 875 4.74 -15.02 2.59
C ARG A 875 6.17 -15.53 2.72
N HIS A 876 6.36 -16.84 2.64
CA HIS A 876 7.66 -17.49 2.56
C HIS A 876 8.51 -16.97 1.39
N SER A 877 9.75 -16.59 1.69
CA SER A 877 10.82 -16.50 0.69
C SER A 877 11.27 -17.89 0.25
N PHE A 878 11.79 -18.00 -0.96
CA PHE A 878 12.16 -19.25 -1.61
C PHE A 878 13.54 -19.16 -2.28
N LEU A 879 14.26 -20.28 -2.25
CA LEU A 879 15.49 -20.53 -3.01
C LEU A 879 15.25 -21.74 -3.91
N GLY A 880 15.41 -21.57 -5.22
CA GLY A 880 15.32 -22.66 -6.20
C GLY A 880 16.65 -22.89 -6.90
N ARG A 881 17.20 -24.10 -6.83
CA ARG A 881 18.40 -24.52 -7.59
C ARG A 881 17.99 -25.55 -8.62
N TYR A 882 18.23 -25.24 -9.90
CA TYR A 882 17.77 -26.08 -11.00
C TYR A 882 18.92 -26.55 -11.89
N LYS A 883 18.72 -27.73 -12.47
CA LYS A 883 19.47 -28.26 -13.60
C LYS A 883 18.46 -28.75 -14.64
N VAL A 884 18.51 -28.21 -15.86
CA VAL A 884 17.53 -28.51 -16.91
C VAL A 884 18.22 -28.94 -18.19
N GLY A 885 17.72 -30.02 -18.79
CA GLY A 885 18.22 -30.63 -20.02
C GLY A 885 17.19 -30.56 -21.13
N PHE A 886 17.62 -30.12 -22.31
CA PHE A 886 16.75 -29.84 -23.44
C PHE A 886 17.49 -30.05 -24.76
N THR A 887 16.72 -30.18 -25.83
CA THR A 887 17.20 -30.31 -27.22
C THR A 887 17.51 -28.94 -27.84
N ASN A 888 18.20 -28.90 -28.97
CA ASN A 888 18.50 -27.66 -29.69
C ASN A 888 17.24 -26.97 -30.26
N ASP A 889 16.13 -27.69 -30.48
CA ASP A 889 14.82 -27.11 -30.77
C ASP A 889 14.07 -26.63 -29.52
N GLY A 890 14.62 -26.81 -28.31
CA GLY A 890 14.07 -26.30 -27.06
C GLY A 890 13.03 -27.18 -26.39
N LYS A 891 12.89 -28.44 -26.80
CA LYS A 891 12.06 -29.43 -26.11
C LYS A 891 12.74 -29.83 -24.81
N ILE A 892 12.05 -29.68 -23.69
CA ILE A 892 12.57 -30.00 -22.36
C ILE A 892 12.42 -31.50 -22.12
N LEU A 893 13.52 -32.15 -21.74
CA LEU A 893 13.56 -33.60 -21.52
C LEU A 893 13.76 -33.97 -20.05
N ALA A 894 14.56 -33.17 -19.33
CA ALA A 894 14.93 -33.44 -17.95
C ALA A 894 14.92 -32.18 -17.07
N LEU A 895 14.41 -32.26 -15.84
CA LEU A 895 14.52 -31.22 -14.81
C LEU A 895 14.86 -31.85 -13.45
N ASP A 896 15.95 -31.40 -12.84
CA ASP A 896 16.27 -31.65 -11.43
C ASP A 896 16.21 -30.32 -10.67
N LEU A 897 15.36 -30.24 -9.66
CA LEU A 897 15.05 -29.01 -8.96
C LEU A 897 15.05 -29.21 -7.44
N GLU A 898 15.87 -28.44 -6.73
CA GLU A 898 15.83 -28.30 -5.28
C GLU A 898 15.15 -26.99 -4.90
N ILE A 899 14.20 -27.05 -3.96
CA ILE A 899 13.44 -25.90 -3.48
C ILE A 899 13.50 -25.81 -1.95
N TYR A 900 13.91 -24.66 -1.43
CA TYR A 900 13.91 -24.37 0.00
C TYR A 900 13.00 -23.18 0.28
N ASN A 901 12.17 -23.25 1.31
CA ASN A 901 11.38 -22.11 1.79
C ASN A 901 11.78 -21.73 3.22
N ASN A 902 11.81 -20.43 3.50
CA ASN A 902 12.05 -19.93 4.85
C ASN A 902 10.77 -20.05 5.70
N GLY A 903 10.71 -21.04 6.60
CA GLY A 903 9.58 -21.26 7.50
C GLY A 903 9.49 -20.27 8.67
N GLY A 904 10.61 -19.63 9.04
CA GLY A 904 10.71 -18.87 10.28
C GLY A 904 10.83 -19.78 11.50
N ASN A 905 10.46 -19.25 12.67
CA ASN A 905 10.71 -19.87 13.97
C ASN A 905 9.71 -20.97 14.39
N SER A 906 8.66 -21.21 13.62
CA SER A 906 7.75 -22.35 13.78
C SER A 906 7.32 -22.90 12.43
N LEU A 907 6.73 -24.10 12.41
CA LEU A 907 6.34 -24.76 11.17
C LEU A 907 5.13 -24.08 10.53
N ASP A 908 4.15 -23.63 11.31
CA ASP A 908 2.86 -23.10 10.84
C ASP A 908 2.31 -23.92 9.64
N LEU A 909 2.09 -23.29 8.48
CA LEU A 909 1.64 -23.92 7.23
C LEU A 909 2.79 -24.16 6.23
N SER A 910 4.04 -23.98 6.66
CA SER A 910 5.23 -23.94 5.78
C SER A 910 5.45 -25.20 4.95
N LEU A 911 5.17 -26.38 5.51
CA LEU A 911 5.27 -27.64 4.78
C LEU A 911 4.22 -27.74 3.66
N ALA A 912 2.97 -27.37 3.94
CA ALA A 912 1.91 -27.39 2.94
C ALA A 912 2.15 -26.34 1.83
N VAL A 913 2.77 -25.21 2.18
CA VAL A 913 3.24 -24.20 1.21
C VAL A 913 4.34 -24.76 0.32
N LEU A 914 5.33 -25.46 0.89
CA LEU A 914 6.38 -26.13 0.14
C LEU A 914 5.81 -27.18 -0.83
N GLU A 915 4.94 -28.07 -0.36
CA GLU A 915 4.30 -29.11 -1.19
C GLU A 915 3.52 -28.48 -2.35
N ARG A 916 2.78 -27.39 -2.10
CA ARG A 916 2.08 -26.67 -3.17
C ARG A 916 3.05 -26.03 -4.16
N ALA A 917 4.17 -25.46 -3.72
CA ALA A 917 5.21 -24.96 -4.64
C ALA A 917 5.74 -26.10 -5.54
N MET A 918 5.98 -27.28 -4.97
CA MET A 918 6.45 -28.46 -5.70
C MET A 918 5.43 -28.97 -6.73
N PHE A 919 4.12 -28.92 -6.42
CA PHE A 919 3.04 -29.27 -7.37
C PHE A 919 2.88 -28.31 -8.56
N HIS A 920 3.56 -27.16 -8.52
CA HIS A 920 3.46 -26.11 -9.54
C HIS A 920 4.84 -25.72 -10.10
N ALA A 921 5.90 -26.48 -9.77
CA ALA A 921 7.27 -26.18 -10.15
C ALA A 921 7.55 -26.41 -11.66
N GLU A 922 6.69 -27.17 -12.33
CA GLU A 922 6.64 -27.37 -13.77
C GLU A 922 5.75 -26.34 -14.49
N ASN A 923 4.94 -25.56 -13.75
CA ASN A 923 3.89 -24.67 -14.27
C ASN A 923 2.96 -25.37 -15.29
N VAL A 924 3.13 -25.10 -16.58
CA VAL A 924 2.32 -25.66 -17.68
C VAL A 924 3.14 -26.55 -18.62
N TYR A 925 4.38 -26.89 -18.25
CA TYR A 925 5.36 -27.48 -19.16
C TYR A 925 5.43 -29.00 -19.01
N ASP A 926 5.29 -29.71 -20.13
CA ASP A 926 5.40 -31.16 -20.21
C ASP A 926 6.86 -31.61 -20.22
N ILE A 927 7.28 -32.20 -19.11
CA ILE A 927 8.64 -32.67 -18.85
C ILE A 927 8.56 -34.18 -18.54
N SER A 928 9.22 -34.98 -19.37
CA SER A 928 9.16 -36.45 -19.28
C SER A 928 9.91 -36.99 -18.07
N ASN A 929 11.07 -36.40 -17.75
CA ASN A 929 11.92 -36.78 -16.63
C ASN A 929 12.06 -35.59 -15.69
N ILE A 930 11.45 -35.67 -14.52
CA ILE A 930 11.43 -34.55 -13.57
C ILE A 930 11.60 -35.09 -12.16
N ARG A 931 12.45 -34.41 -11.40
CA ARG A 931 12.61 -34.58 -9.96
C ARG A 931 12.55 -33.22 -9.28
N VAL A 932 11.68 -33.10 -8.29
CA VAL A 932 11.56 -31.91 -7.44
C VAL A 932 11.75 -32.34 -6.00
N SER A 933 12.83 -31.88 -5.38
CA SER A 933 13.12 -32.07 -3.96
C SER A 933 12.89 -30.77 -3.20
N GLY A 934 12.40 -30.84 -1.96
CA GLY A 934 12.27 -29.64 -1.14
C GLY A 934 12.32 -29.88 0.35
N GLN A 935 12.63 -28.82 1.09
CA GLN A 935 12.75 -28.85 2.56
C GLN A 935 12.47 -27.47 3.16
N VAL A 936 11.89 -27.44 4.37
CA VAL A 936 11.55 -26.20 5.07
C VAL A 936 12.67 -25.79 6.01
N CYS A 937 13.24 -24.61 5.79
CA CYS A 937 14.31 -24.05 6.62
C CYS A 937 13.75 -23.49 7.93
N PHE A 938 14.42 -23.80 9.04
CA PHE A 938 14.21 -23.10 10.31
C PHE A 938 15.14 -21.88 10.34
N THR A 939 14.57 -20.70 10.59
CA THR A 939 15.31 -19.44 10.74
C THR A 939 14.76 -18.63 11.91
N ASN A 940 15.52 -17.66 12.39
CA ASN A 940 15.14 -16.78 13.48
C ASN A 940 14.30 -15.57 13.02
N PHE A 941 13.38 -15.82 12.08
CA PHE A 941 12.34 -14.89 11.64
C PHE A 941 10.99 -15.25 12.25
N PRO A 942 10.03 -14.31 12.35
CA PRO A 942 8.64 -14.64 12.62
C PRO A 942 8.16 -15.76 11.69
N SER A 943 7.40 -16.70 12.25
CA SER A 943 6.82 -17.80 11.48
C SER A 943 6.03 -17.30 10.28
N ASN A 944 6.47 -17.70 9.09
CA ASN A 944 5.79 -17.36 7.85
C ASN A 944 4.55 -18.23 7.66
N THR A 945 3.56 -17.71 6.95
CA THR A 945 2.24 -18.35 6.87
C THR A 945 1.64 -18.35 5.47
N ALA A 946 0.39 -18.76 5.36
CA ALA A 946 -0.39 -18.68 4.14
C ALA A 946 -0.38 -17.26 3.56
N PHE A 947 -0.13 -17.16 2.27
CA PHE A 947 -0.44 -15.96 1.48
C PHE A 947 -1.07 -16.41 0.17
N ARG A 948 -2.15 -15.76 -0.30
CA ARG A 948 -2.78 -15.91 -1.64
C ARG A 948 -1.84 -16.51 -2.70
N GLY A 949 -2.09 -17.76 -3.09
CA GLY A 949 -1.27 -18.57 -4.00
C GLY A 949 -0.53 -19.72 -3.32
N PHE A 950 -0.22 -19.55 -2.03
CA PHE A 950 0.22 -20.58 -1.09
C PHE A 950 1.42 -21.42 -1.57
N GLY A 951 2.49 -20.78 -2.06
CA GLY A 951 3.68 -21.47 -2.59
C GLY A 951 3.67 -21.66 -4.11
N GLY A 952 2.49 -21.74 -4.71
CA GLY A 952 2.32 -21.86 -6.17
C GLY A 952 3.04 -20.75 -6.96
N PRO A 953 2.87 -19.46 -6.62
CA PRO A 953 3.59 -18.37 -7.29
C PRO A 953 5.11 -18.52 -7.22
N GLN A 954 5.66 -18.97 -6.09
CA GLN A 954 7.10 -19.15 -5.94
C GLN A 954 7.62 -20.30 -6.82
N GLY A 955 6.94 -21.45 -6.84
CA GLY A 955 7.28 -22.57 -7.72
C GLY A 955 7.24 -22.18 -9.20
N MET A 956 6.18 -21.49 -9.63
CA MET A 956 6.03 -21.04 -11.02
C MET A 956 7.00 -19.91 -11.41
N LEU A 957 7.40 -19.03 -10.47
CA LEU A 957 8.42 -18.01 -10.73
C LEU A 957 9.80 -18.62 -10.98
N ILE A 958 10.14 -19.70 -10.27
CA ILE A 958 11.34 -20.50 -10.54
C ILE A 958 11.22 -21.12 -11.93
N ALA A 959 10.05 -21.66 -12.27
CA ALA A 959 9.74 -22.25 -13.57
C ALA A 959 10.03 -21.31 -14.75
N GLU A 960 9.41 -20.13 -14.74
CA GLU A 960 9.58 -19.16 -15.81
C GLU A 960 11.02 -18.62 -15.93
N ASN A 961 11.80 -18.63 -14.84
CA ASN A 961 13.20 -18.19 -14.90
C ASN A 961 14.09 -19.17 -15.68
N TRP A 962 13.95 -20.48 -15.47
CA TRP A 962 14.72 -21.45 -16.26
C TRP A 962 14.20 -21.55 -17.71
N ILE A 963 12.92 -21.28 -17.98
CA ILE A 963 12.41 -21.11 -19.35
C ILE A 963 13.13 -19.96 -20.07
N HIS A 964 13.25 -18.80 -19.41
CA HIS A 964 13.99 -17.67 -19.97
C HIS A 964 15.48 -17.97 -20.14
N HIS A 965 16.07 -18.82 -19.29
CA HIS A 965 17.45 -19.27 -19.46
C HIS A 965 17.63 -20.14 -20.70
N ILE A 966 16.74 -21.12 -20.91
CA ILE A 966 16.70 -21.94 -22.14
C ILE A 966 16.54 -21.06 -23.38
N ALA A 967 15.60 -20.11 -23.34
CA ALA A 967 15.35 -19.22 -24.48
C ALA A 967 16.58 -18.38 -24.86
N SER A 968 17.30 -17.86 -23.87
CA SER A 968 18.54 -17.10 -24.08
C SER A 968 19.64 -17.98 -24.67
N GLU A 969 19.82 -19.20 -24.17
CA GLU A 969 20.84 -20.16 -24.62
C GLU A 969 20.64 -20.59 -26.08
N LEU A 970 19.37 -20.72 -26.49
CA LEU A 970 18.99 -21.06 -27.86
C LEU A 970 18.79 -19.84 -28.78
N GLN A 971 18.93 -18.62 -28.25
CA GLN A 971 18.64 -17.37 -28.98
C GLN A 971 17.23 -17.34 -29.58
N ARG A 972 16.24 -17.85 -28.85
CA ARG A 972 14.81 -17.87 -29.22
C ARG A 972 13.98 -17.02 -28.28
N SER A 973 12.74 -16.71 -28.67
CA SER A 973 11.86 -16.01 -27.75
C SER A 973 11.34 -16.95 -26.65
N PRO A 974 11.16 -16.47 -25.40
CA PRO A 974 10.60 -17.27 -24.33
C PRO A 974 9.27 -17.92 -24.70
N GLU A 975 8.41 -17.21 -25.43
CA GLU A 975 7.10 -17.67 -25.87
C GLU A 975 7.20 -18.88 -26.80
N ASP A 976 8.20 -18.93 -27.69
CA ASP A 976 8.40 -20.09 -28.57
C ASP A 976 8.79 -21.34 -27.77
N ILE A 977 9.63 -21.17 -26.74
CA ILE A 977 10.01 -22.26 -25.82
C ILE A 977 8.79 -22.72 -25.02
N LYS A 978 7.93 -21.79 -24.56
CA LYS A 978 6.71 -22.11 -23.83
C LYS A 978 5.73 -22.92 -24.68
N GLU A 979 5.44 -22.45 -25.90
CA GLU A 979 4.47 -23.06 -26.83
C GLU A 979 4.84 -24.51 -27.21
N LEU A 980 6.13 -24.77 -27.38
CA LEU A 980 6.67 -26.11 -27.67
C LEU A 980 6.46 -27.08 -26.51
N ASN A 981 6.48 -26.57 -25.27
CA ASN A 981 6.48 -27.39 -24.07
C ASN A 981 5.13 -27.44 -23.35
N PHE A 982 4.05 -26.83 -23.84
CA PHE A 982 2.75 -26.91 -23.16
C PHE A 982 2.23 -28.34 -22.98
N HIS A 983 1.65 -28.60 -21.82
CA HIS A 983 0.85 -29.80 -21.57
C HIS A 983 -0.28 -29.96 -22.58
N ASN A 984 -0.66 -31.21 -22.82
CA ASN A 984 -1.82 -31.58 -23.61
C ASN A 984 -2.89 -32.21 -22.71
N ASP A 985 -4.07 -32.42 -23.26
CA ASP A 985 -5.10 -33.21 -22.58
C ASP A 985 -4.61 -34.65 -22.38
N GLY A 986 -4.86 -35.23 -21.21
CA GLY A 986 -4.35 -36.56 -20.86
C GLY A 986 -2.90 -36.61 -20.40
N THR A 987 -2.19 -35.48 -20.30
CA THR A 987 -0.83 -35.47 -19.71
C THR A 987 -0.87 -35.92 -18.25
N MET A 988 -0.02 -36.89 -17.89
CA MET A 988 0.23 -37.29 -16.51
C MET A 988 1.27 -36.37 -15.87
N LEU A 989 0.88 -35.66 -14.81
CA LEU A 989 1.75 -34.74 -14.07
C LEU A 989 2.76 -35.51 -13.20
N HIS A 990 3.80 -34.83 -12.72
CA HIS A 990 4.89 -35.43 -11.93
C HIS A 990 4.50 -35.91 -10.54
N TYR A 991 3.28 -35.59 -10.10
CA TYR A 991 2.64 -36.11 -8.89
C TYR A 991 1.49 -37.09 -9.19
N GLY A 992 1.43 -37.64 -10.41
CA GLY A 992 0.51 -38.72 -10.78
C GLY A 992 -0.93 -38.30 -11.07
N GLN A 993 -1.22 -36.99 -11.14
CA GLN A 993 -2.54 -36.51 -11.56
C GLN A 993 -2.66 -36.46 -13.09
N LEU A 994 -3.73 -37.04 -13.62
CA LEU A 994 -4.09 -36.94 -15.04
C LEU A 994 -4.76 -35.59 -15.32
N LEU A 995 -4.23 -34.83 -16.27
CA LEU A 995 -4.81 -33.56 -16.69
C LEU A 995 -6.01 -33.79 -17.62
N GLN A 996 -7.16 -33.22 -17.27
CA GLN A 996 -8.40 -33.32 -18.04
C GLN A 996 -8.92 -31.93 -18.42
N ASN A 997 -9.46 -31.82 -19.62
CA ASN A 997 -9.92 -30.56 -20.23
C ASN A 997 -8.82 -29.48 -20.23
N CYS A 998 -7.62 -29.81 -20.68
CA CYS A 998 -6.53 -28.83 -20.78
C CYS A 998 -6.86 -27.74 -21.82
N LYS A 999 -7.01 -26.49 -21.37
CA LYS A 999 -7.36 -25.32 -22.22
C LYS A 999 -6.21 -24.33 -22.42
N ILE A 1000 -4.97 -24.71 -22.07
CA ILE A 1000 -3.85 -23.76 -22.07
C ILE A 1000 -3.59 -23.17 -23.46
N ARG A 1001 -3.58 -24.00 -24.51
CA ARG A 1001 -3.35 -23.55 -25.89
C ARG A 1001 -4.42 -22.58 -26.36
N SER A 1002 -5.70 -22.91 -26.17
CA SER A 1002 -6.80 -22.02 -26.60
C SER A 1002 -6.77 -20.67 -25.90
N VAL A 1003 -6.53 -20.64 -24.58
CA VAL A 1003 -6.43 -19.38 -23.81
C VAL A 1003 -5.20 -18.57 -24.24
N TRP A 1004 -4.08 -19.25 -24.49
CA TRP A 1004 -2.84 -18.62 -24.95
C TRP A 1004 -3.02 -17.96 -26.33
N ASP A 1005 -3.60 -18.68 -27.28
CA ASP A 1005 -3.82 -18.20 -28.65
C ASP A 1005 -4.81 -17.03 -28.68
N GLU A 1006 -5.90 -17.11 -27.91
CA GLU A 1006 -6.86 -16.01 -27.75
C GLU A 1006 -6.20 -14.77 -27.13
N LEU A 1007 -5.37 -14.94 -26.09
CA LEU A 1007 -4.64 -13.84 -25.49
C LEU A 1007 -3.65 -13.23 -26.48
N LYS A 1008 -2.87 -14.05 -27.20
CA LYS A 1008 -1.88 -13.62 -28.19
C LYS A 1008 -2.52 -12.79 -29.31
N ALA A 1009 -3.71 -13.19 -29.76
CA ALA A 1009 -4.50 -12.49 -30.77
C ALA A 1009 -5.11 -11.19 -30.22
N SER A 1010 -5.84 -11.26 -29.10
CA SER A 1010 -6.56 -10.11 -28.53
C SER A 1010 -5.63 -8.98 -28.08
N CYS A 1011 -4.44 -9.29 -27.56
CA CYS A 1011 -3.44 -8.27 -27.19
C CYS A 1011 -2.52 -7.87 -28.33
N LYS A 1012 -2.69 -8.43 -29.54
CA LYS A 1012 -1.86 -8.18 -30.73
C LYS A 1012 -0.36 -8.32 -30.43
N PHE A 1013 0.01 -9.40 -29.75
CA PHE A 1013 1.33 -9.57 -29.15
C PHE A 1013 2.49 -9.35 -30.13
N MET A 1014 2.36 -9.84 -31.36
CA MET A 1014 3.41 -9.71 -32.39
C MET A 1014 3.61 -8.25 -32.84
N GLU A 1015 2.54 -7.46 -32.95
CA GLU A 1015 2.61 -6.03 -33.24
C GLU A 1015 3.27 -5.28 -32.09
N ALA A 1016 2.85 -5.59 -30.85
CA ALA A 1016 3.40 -4.97 -29.64
C ALA A 1016 4.89 -5.28 -29.49
N ARG A 1017 5.33 -6.51 -29.78
CA ARG A 1017 6.74 -6.91 -29.82
C ARG A 1017 7.54 -6.14 -30.87
N LYS A 1018 6.99 -5.94 -32.07
CA LYS A 1018 7.63 -5.12 -33.11
C LYS A 1018 7.77 -3.66 -32.65
N ALA A 1019 6.73 -3.11 -32.02
CA ALA A 1019 6.75 -1.75 -31.47
C ALA A 1019 7.78 -1.60 -30.33
N VAL A 1020 7.93 -2.61 -29.46
CA VAL A 1020 8.97 -2.62 -28.42
C VAL A 1020 10.37 -2.62 -29.03
N ARG A 1021 10.65 -3.46 -30.04
CA ARG A 1021 11.96 -3.47 -30.72
C ARG A 1021 12.27 -2.12 -31.36
N SER A 1022 11.31 -1.53 -32.06
CA SER A 1022 11.44 -0.19 -32.65
C SER A 1022 11.65 0.90 -31.59
N PHE A 1023 10.96 0.83 -30.46
CA PHE A 1023 11.20 1.75 -29.36
C PHE A 1023 12.63 1.60 -28.82
N ASN A 1024 13.06 0.37 -28.55
CA ASN A 1024 14.36 0.08 -27.97
C ASN A 1024 15.52 0.47 -28.89
N SER A 1025 15.40 0.30 -30.21
CA SER A 1025 16.43 0.72 -31.17
C SER A 1025 16.59 2.24 -31.26
N ASN A 1026 15.54 3.00 -30.94
CA ASN A 1026 15.53 4.47 -30.99
C ASN A 1026 15.76 5.13 -29.62
N ASN A 1027 15.95 4.34 -28.54
CA ASN A 1027 16.08 4.85 -27.19
C ASN A 1027 17.21 4.12 -26.45
N ARG A 1028 18.32 4.82 -26.18
CA ARG A 1028 19.46 4.27 -25.41
C ARG A 1028 19.13 4.14 -23.92
N TRP A 1029 18.56 5.19 -23.32
CA TRP A 1029 18.41 5.33 -21.86
C TRP A 1029 17.01 4.96 -21.34
N ARG A 1030 16.13 4.53 -22.23
CA ARG A 1030 14.80 4.01 -21.92
C ARG A 1030 14.54 2.77 -22.74
N LYS A 1031 14.17 1.68 -22.08
CA LYS A 1031 13.79 0.44 -22.74
C LYS A 1031 12.37 0.05 -22.36
N ARG A 1032 11.68 -0.58 -23.28
CA ARG A 1032 10.43 -1.31 -23.07
C ARG A 1032 10.73 -2.80 -23.18
N GLY A 1033 9.89 -3.59 -22.55
CA GLY A 1033 9.87 -5.02 -22.73
C GLY A 1033 8.44 -5.53 -22.72
N ILE A 1034 8.26 -6.75 -23.21
CA ILE A 1034 6.96 -7.38 -23.32
C ILE A 1034 7.10 -8.87 -23.02
N ALA A 1035 6.16 -9.43 -22.27
CA ALA A 1035 6.15 -10.86 -21.95
C ALA A 1035 4.72 -11.37 -21.82
N MET A 1036 4.51 -12.62 -22.23
CA MET A 1036 3.32 -13.40 -21.91
C MET A 1036 3.67 -14.57 -21.00
N VAL A 1037 2.85 -14.79 -19.97
CA VAL A 1037 3.08 -15.82 -18.95
C VAL A 1037 1.84 -16.69 -18.79
N PRO A 1038 1.95 -18.03 -18.99
CA PRO A 1038 0.87 -18.98 -18.76
C PRO A 1038 0.77 -19.37 -17.28
N THR A 1039 -0.37 -19.97 -16.87
CA THR A 1039 -0.47 -20.57 -15.54
C THR A 1039 -1.41 -21.79 -15.52
N LYS A 1040 -1.02 -22.82 -14.75
CA LYS A 1040 -1.91 -23.87 -14.25
C LYS A 1040 -1.92 -23.78 -12.72
N PHE A 1041 -3.10 -23.77 -12.10
CA PHE A 1041 -3.23 -23.72 -10.65
C PHE A 1041 -4.20 -24.79 -10.13
N GLY A 1042 -3.72 -25.66 -9.25
CA GLY A 1042 -4.51 -26.72 -8.63
C GLY A 1042 -5.45 -26.19 -7.54
N ILE A 1043 -6.75 -26.47 -7.66
CA ILE A 1043 -7.78 -26.05 -6.71
C ILE A 1043 -8.13 -27.18 -5.74
N SER A 1044 -8.26 -26.83 -4.46
CA SER A 1044 -8.59 -27.63 -3.26
C SER A 1044 -7.52 -27.45 -2.18
N PHE A 1045 -7.88 -27.71 -0.93
CA PHE A 1045 -6.89 -27.95 0.12
C PHE A 1045 -6.06 -29.20 -0.21
N THR A 1046 -4.76 -29.14 0.03
CA THR A 1046 -3.85 -30.29 -0.16
C THR A 1046 -4.20 -31.44 0.78
N ALA A 1047 -4.67 -31.15 2.00
CA ALA A 1047 -5.22 -32.15 2.90
C ALA A 1047 -6.68 -32.44 2.57
N LYS A 1048 -6.98 -33.69 2.20
CA LYS A 1048 -8.30 -34.13 1.74
C LYS A 1048 -9.44 -33.75 2.69
N PHE A 1049 -9.29 -33.99 4.00
CA PHE A 1049 -10.33 -33.75 4.99
C PHE A 1049 -10.70 -32.27 5.16
N MET A 1050 -9.84 -31.32 4.77
CA MET A 1050 -10.16 -29.89 4.84
C MET A 1050 -11.14 -29.45 3.74
N ASN A 1051 -11.38 -30.27 2.73
CA ASN A 1051 -12.36 -30.00 1.68
C ASN A 1051 -13.78 -30.38 2.12
N GLN A 1052 -14.24 -29.77 3.22
CA GLN A 1052 -15.56 -29.94 3.81
C GLN A 1052 -16.18 -28.56 4.11
N ALA A 1053 -17.50 -28.49 4.17
CA ALA A 1053 -18.24 -27.29 4.55
C ALA A 1053 -19.58 -27.65 5.19
N GLY A 1054 -20.07 -26.74 6.05
CA GLY A 1054 -21.40 -26.81 6.65
C GLY A 1054 -22.16 -25.49 6.46
N ALA A 1055 -23.49 -25.59 6.50
CA ALA A 1055 -24.40 -24.46 6.45
C ALA A 1055 -25.66 -24.71 7.30
N LEU A 1056 -26.26 -23.62 7.77
CA LEU A 1056 -27.54 -23.56 8.45
C LEU A 1056 -28.45 -22.58 7.69
N VAL A 1057 -29.55 -23.09 7.12
CA VAL A 1057 -30.54 -22.31 6.37
C VAL A 1057 -31.87 -22.35 7.11
N GLN A 1058 -32.47 -21.18 7.32
CA GLN A 1058 -33.73 -21.00 8.02
C GLN A 1058 -34.68 -20.19 7.13
N VAL A 1059 -35.90 -20.72 6.91
CA VAL A 1059 -36.98 -20.00 6.23
C VAL A 1059 -37.98 -19.56 7.29
N TYR A 1060 -38.17 -18.25 7.42
CA TYR A 1060 -39.12 -17.67 8.37
C TYR A 1060 -40.54 -17.71 7.81
N THR A 1061 -41.53 -17.51 8.70
CA THR A 1061 -42.95 -17.54 8.36
C THR A 1061 -43.38 -16.40 7.44
N ASP A 1062 -42.56 -15.36 7.29
CA ASP A 1062 -42.75 -14.26 6.33
C ASP A 1062 -42.15 -14.56 4.94
N GLY A 1063 -41.56 -15.75 4.75
CA GLY A 1063 -40.93 -16.18 3.51
C GLY A 1063 -39.49 -15.71 3.32
N THR A 1064 -38.91 -14.97 4.27
CA THR A 1064 -37.51 -14.56 4.21
C THR A 1064 -36.57 -15.68 4.63
N VAL A 1065 -35.35 -15.66 4.10
CA VAL A 1065 -34.36 -16.73 4.30
C VAL A 1065 -33.12 -16.18 5.02
N LEU A 1066 -32.78 -16.79 6.15
CA LEU A 1066 -31.53 -16.55 6.86
C LEU A 1066 -30.56 -17.69 6.61
N VAL A 1067 -29.37 -17.34 6.14
CA VAL A 1067 -28.29 -18.29 5.88
C VAL A 1067 -27.10 -17.99 6.77
N THR A 1068 -26.54 -19.04 7.36
CA THR A 1068 -25.22 -19.03 8.00
C THR A 1068 -24.38 -20.17 7.42
N HIS A 1069 -23.10 -19.92 7.18
CA HIS A 1069 -22.16 -20.94 6.71
C HIS A 1069 -20.80 -20.72 7.37
N GLY A 1070 -19.93 -21.73 7.35
CA GLY A 1070 -18.63 -21.69 8.04
C GLY A 1070 -17.57 -20.75 7.41
N GLY A 1071 -17.89 -20.12 6.28
CA GLY A 1071 -16.96 -19.28 5.51
C GLY A 1071 -17.11 -17.80 5.86
N VAL A 1072 -16.00 -17.06 5.83
CA VAL A 1072 -15.89 -15.66 6.26
C VAL A 1072 -15.81 -14.71 5.07
N GLU A 1073 -16.52 -13.59 5.14
CA GLU A 1073 -16.38 -12.49 4.19
C GLU A 1073 -15.12 -11.65 4.48
N MET A 1074 -14.22 -11.58 3.50
CA MET A 1074 -12.99 -10.79 3.54
C MET A 1074 -12.84 -9.84 2.34
N GLY A 1075 -13.93 -9.64 1.60
CA GLY A 1075 -14.03 -8.79 0.42
C GLY A 1075 -14.16 -9.52 -0.91
N GLN A 1076 -14.04 -10.84 -0.89
CA GLN A 1076 -14.16 -11.71 -2.06
C GLN A 1076 -15.61 -11.95 -2.51
N GLY A 1077 -16.58 -11.42 -1.76
CA GLY A 1077 -18.01 -11.56 -2.04
C GLY A 1077 -18.53 -12.97 -1.80
N LEU A 1078 -17.98 -13.68 -0.80
CA LEU A 1078 -18.42 -15.03 -0.46
C LEU A 1078 -19.87 -15.03 -0.01
N HIS A 1079 -20.27 -14.10 0.87
CA HIS A 1079 -21.65 -13.99 1.31
C HIS A 1079 -22.59 -13.64 0.17
N THR A 1080 -22.15 -12.77 -0.76
CA THR A 1080 -22.91 -12.42 -1.97
C THR A 1080 -23.17 -13.66 -2.84
N LYS A 1081 -22.12 -14.45 -3.12
CA LYS A 1081 -22.23 -15.66 -3.94
C LYS A 1081 -23.10 -16.74 -3.28
N VAL A 1082 -22.95 -16.95 -1.98
CA VAL A 1082 -23.77 -17.90 -1.23
C VAL A 1082 -25.25 -17.47 -1.22
N ALA A 1083 -25.53 -16.17 -1.04
CA ALA A 1083 -26.88 -15.66 -1.14
C ALA A 1083 -27.48 -15.84 -2.54
N GLN A 1084 -26.69 -15.68 -3.61
CA GLN A 1084 -27.14 -15.98 -4.97
C GLN A 1084 -27.56 -17.45 -5.14
N VAL A 1085 -26.77 -18.38 -4.58
CA VAL A 1085 -27.11 -19.81 -4.61
C VAL A 1085 -28.43 -20.08 -3.88
N ALA A 1086 -28.62 -19.55 -2.67
CA ALA A 1086 -29.85 -19.72 -1.91
C ALA A 1086 -31.07 -19.11 -2.65
N ALA A 1087 -30.94 -17.88 -3.14
CA ALA A 1087 -32.00 -17.18 -3.87
C ALA A 1087 -32.42 -17.92 -5.14
N SER A 1088 -31.44 -18.38 -5.94
CA SER A 1088 -31.72 -19.19 -7.13
C SER A 1088 -32.32 -20.54 -6.79
N SER A 1089 -31.91 -21.18 -5.68
CA SER A 1089 -32.44 -22.49 -5.26
C SER A 1089 -33.93 -22.44 -4.91
N PHE A 1090 -34.35 -21.40 -4.18
CA PHE A 1090 -35.75 -21.17 -3.80
C PHE A 1090 -36.56 -20.39 -4.84
N ASN A 1091 -35.94 -19.93 -5.94
CA ASN A 1091 -36.56 -19.07 -6.94
C ASN A 1091 -37.17 -17.79 -6.34
N ILE A 1092 -36.42 -17.13 -5.46
CA ILE A 1092 -36.81 -15.88 -4.79
C ILE A 1092 -35.85 -14.73 -5.17
N PRO A 1093 -36.24 -13.47 -4.94
CA PRO A 1093 -35.33 -12.33 -5.09
C PRO A 1093 -34.14 -12.44 -4.13
N LEU A 1094 -32.97 -11.95 -4.57
CA LEU A 1094 -31.77 -11.91 -3.71
C LEU A 1094 -32.01 -11.09 -2.43
N SER A 1095 -32.87 -10.06 -2.50
CA SER A 1095 -33.26 -9.23 -1.35
C SER A 1095 -34.02 -9.99 -0.25
N SER A 1096 -34.59 -11.15 -0.56
CA SER A 1096 -35.25 -12.03 0.42
C SER A 1096 -34.28 -12.93 1.19
N VAL A 1097 -32.98 -12.91 0.84
CA VAL A 1097 -31.93 -13.71 1.50
C VAL A 1097 -31.01 -12.79 2.30
N PHE A 1098 -30.84 -13.10 3.58
CA PHE A 1098 -29.90 -12.43 4.47
C PHE A 1098 -28.81 -13.39 4.96
N ILE A 1099 -27.55 -12.94 4.92
CA ILE A 1099 -26.43 -13.64 5.54
C ILE A 1099 -26.11 -12.97 6.87
N SER A 1100 -26.19 -13.72 7.97
CA SER A 1100 -25.92 -13.19 9.32
C SER A 1100 -24.44 -12.89 9.51
N GLU A 1101 -23.68 -13.87 9.97
CA GLU A 1101 -22.25 -13.81 10.29
C GLU A 1101 -21.74 -15.24 10.37
N THR A 1102 -20.42 -15.43 10.35
CA THR A 1102 -19.81 -16.73 10.64
C THR A 1102 -19.67 -16.90 12.14
N SER A 1103 -20.23 -17.98 12.71
CA SER A 1103 -20.02 -18.31 14.12
C SER A 1103 -19.95 -19.80 14.40
N THR A 1104 -19.08 -20.17 15.36
CA THR A 1104 -18.82 -21.55 15.74
C THR A 1104 -19.96 -22.22 16.50
N ASP A 1105 -20.90 -21.45 17.06
CA ASP A 1105 -22.13 -21.97 17.70
C ASP A 1105 -23.23 -22.33 16.68
N LYS A 1106 -23.15 -21.80 15.45
CA LYS A 1106 -24.08 -22.09 14.35
C LYS A 1106 -23.54 -23.17 13.41
N VAL A 1107 -22.28 -23.04 12.99
CA VAL A 1107 -21.62 -24.00 12.10
C VAL A 1107 -20.26 -24.40 12.71
N PRO A 1108 -20.19 -25.56 13.39
CA PRO A 1108 -18.95 -26.03 14.02
C PRO A 1108 -17.98 -26.62 12.99
N ASN A 1109 -16.73 -26.83 13.40
CA ASN A 1109 -15.73 -27.59 12.64
C ASN A 1109 -15.47 -27.09 11.20
N ALA A 1110 -15.76 -25.81 10.93
CA ALA A 1110 -15.57 -25.22 9.62
C ALA A 1110 -14.09 -25.14 9.23
N SER A 1111 -13.77 -25.54 8.00
CA SER A 1111 -12.46 -25.30 7.40
C SER A 1111 -12.20 -23.79 7.25
N PRO A 1112 -10.92 -23.35 7.30
CA PRO A 1112 -10.60 -21.95 7.08
C PRO A 1112 -11.09 -21.47 5.71
N THR A 1113 -11.40 -20.18 5.61
CA THR A 1113 -11.74 -19.57 4.32
C THR A 1113 -10.45 -19.35 3.52
N ALA A 1114 -10.01 -20.39 2.80
CA ALA A 1114 -8.73 -20.46 2.08
C ALA A 1114 -8.78 -21.39 0.86
N ALA A 1115 -7.62 -21.65 0.24
CA ALA A 1115 -7.41 -22.54 -0.91
C ALA A 1115 -8.27 -22.24 -2.16
N SER A 1116 -8.82 -21.01 -2.23
CA SER A 1116 -9.79 -20.55 -3.22
C SER A 1116 -11.08 -21.40 -3.30
N ALA A 1117 -11.29 -22.33 -2.37
CA ALA A 1117 -12.35 -23.33 -2.44
C ALA A 1117 -13.65 -22.89 -1.75
N SER A 1118 -13.65 -21.75 -1.05
CA SER A 1118 -14.75 -21.39 -0.15
C SER A 1118 -16.10 -21.18 -0.86
N SER A 1119 -16.11 -20.55 -2.05
CA SER A 1119 -17.36 -20.40 -2.82
C SER A 1119 -17.90 -21.76 -3.26
N ASP A 1120 -17.03 -22.67 -3.67
CA ASP A 1120 -17.40 -24.01 -4.12
C ASP A 1120 -17.96 -24.83 -2.95
N LEU A 1121 -17.22 -24.87 -1.83
CA LEU A 1121 -17.58 -25.65 -0.65
C LEU A 1121 -18.84 -25.13 0.05
N TYR A 1122 -18.89 -23.84 0.40
CA TYR A 1122 -20.02 -23.27 1.14
C TYR A 1122 -21.24 -23.04 0.24
N GLY A 1123 -21.04 -22.81 -1.07
CA GLY A 1123 -22.14 -22.81 -2.04
C GLY A 1123 -22.82 -24.18 -2.12
N ALA A 1124 -22.04 -25.27 -2.18
CA ALA A 1124 -22.57 -26.62 -2.18
C ALA A 1124 -23.31 -26.97 -0.86
N ALA A 1125 -22.75 -26.61 0.29
CA ALA A 1125 -23.39 -26.85 1.59
C ALA A 1125 -24.74 -26.11 1.71
N VAL A 1126 -24.83 -24.89 1.18
CA VAL A 1126 -26.09 -24.12 1.17
C VAL A 1126 -27.09 -24.68 0.17
N LEU A 1127 -26.64 -25.10 -1.03
CA LEU A 1127 -27.50 -25.76 -2.01
C LEU A 1127 -28.14 -27.02 -1.40
N ASP A 1128 -27.35 -27.87 -0.75
CA ASP A 1128 -27.82 -29.09 -0.09
C ASP A 1128 -28.90 -28.77 0.97
N ALA A 1129 -28.62 -27.80 1.86
CA ALA A 1129 -29.61 -27.36 2.85
C ALA A 1129 -30.89 -26.83 2.20
N CYS A 1130 -30.80 -26.08 1.11
CA CYS A 1130 -31.96 -25.58 0.37
C CYS A 1130 -32.77 -26.72 -0.27
N GLN A 1131 -32.10 -27.72 -0.85
CA GLN A 1131 -32.76 -28.89 -1.45
C GLN A 1131 -33.54 -29.70 -0.41
N GLN A 1132 -32.96 -29.91 0.79
CA GLN A 1132 -33.64 -30.58 1.88
C GLN A 1132 -34.90 -29.81 2.34
N ILE A 1133 -34.84 -28.48 2.41
CA ILE A 1133 -35.99 -27.64 2.77
C ILE A 1133 -37.07 -27.72 1.67
N LYS A 1134 -36.70 -27.63 0.39
CA LYS A 1134 -37.64 -27.77 -0.73
C LYS A 1134 -38.36 -29.11 -0.71
N ALA A 1135 -37.64 -30.20 -0.47
CA ALA A 1135 -38.23 -31.53 -0.36
C ALA A 1135 -39.30 -31.61 0.74
N ARG A 1136 -39.15 -30.86 1.85
CA ARG A 1136 -40.16 -30.76 2.92
C ARG A 1136 -41.36 -29.89 2.53
N MET A 1137 -41.16 -28.90 1.66
CA MET A 1137 -42.20 -27.98 1.18
C MET A 1137 -43.00 -28.54 -0.02
N GLU A 1138 -42.44 -29.48 -0.75
CA GLU A 1138 -43.03 -30.08 -1.97
C GLU A 1138 -44.49 -30.57 -1.78
N PRO A 1139 -44.87 -31.26 -0.68
CA PRO A 1139 -46.25 -31.71 -0.49
C PRO A 1139 -47.27 -30.58 -0.31
N ILE A 1140 -46.81 -29.37 0.04
CA ILE A 1140 -47.63 -28.17 0.18
C ILE A 1140 -47.68 -27.43 -1.16
N ALA A 1141 -46.52 -27.27 -1.82
CA ALA A 1141 -46.42 -26.62 -3.13
C ALA A 1141 -47.28 -27.31 -4.20
N SER A 1142 -47.28 -28.65 -4.20
CA SER A 1142 -48.07 -29.49 -5.12
C SER A 1142 -49.60 -29.41 -4.94
N ARG A 1143 -50.09 -28.85 -3.82
CA ARG A 1143 -51.53 -28.63 -3.57
C ARG A 1143 -52.04 -27.27 -4.08
N GLY A 1144 -51.14 -26.36 -4.47
CA GLY A 1144 -51.47 -25.06 -5.04
C GLY A 1144 -51.29 -25.02 -6.56
N THR A 1145 -51.83 -23.99 -7.23
CA THR A 1145 -51.62 -23.70 -8.66
C THR A 1145 -50.27 -23.03 -8.94
N HIS A 1146 -49.21 -23.40 -8.22
CA HIS A 1146 -47.89 -22.77 -8.32
C HIS A 1146 -46.95 -23.62 -9.19
N ASN A 1147 -46.29 -22.99 -10.15
CA ASN A 1147 -45.36 -23.63 -11.07
C ASN A 1147 -44.21 -24.32 -10.31
N SER A 1148 -43.90 -25.56 -10.71
CA SER A 1148 -42.83 -26.39 -10.16
C SER A 1148 -41.47 -25.71 -10.20
N PHE A 1149 -40.65 -25.93 -9.17
CA PHE A 1149 -39.26 -25.46 -9.14
C PHE A 1149 -38.43 -26.14 -10.25
N ALA A 1150 -37.94 -25.36 -11.21
CA ALA A 1150 -37.12 -25.89 -12.30
C ALA A 1150 -35.78 -26.48 -11.82
N GLU A 1151 -35.39 -27.61 -12.39
CA GLU A 1151 -34.08 -28.24 -12.24
C GLU A 1151 -33.04 -27.53 -13.13
N GLY A 1152 -31.80 -27.41 -12.63
CA GLY A 1152 -30.70 -26.91 -13.45
C GLY A 1152 -29.33 -27.39 -12.99
N ALA A 1153 -28.65 -28.16 -13.85
CA ALA A 1153 -27.19 -28.17 -14.06
C ALA A 1153 -26.89 -28.92 -15.39
N PRO A 1154 -25.80 -28.60 -16.14
CA PRO A 1154 -24.56 -29.32 -15.83
C PRO A 1154 -23.22 -28.59 -16.08
N ASN A 1155 -22.35 -28.71 -15.07
CA ASN A 1155 -20.96 -29.20 -15.15
C ASN A 1155 -20.79 -30.12 -13.92
N PRO A 1156 -20.39 -31.39 -14.07
CA PRO A 1156 -20.66 -32.41 -13.04
C PRO A 1156 -19.73 -32.39 -11.82
N LYS A 1157 -18.72 -31.51 -11.72
CA LYS A 1157 -17.69 -31.57 -10.65
C LYS A 1157 -17.73 -30.46 -9.61
N VAL A 1158 -18.37 -29.30 -9.87
CA VAL A 1158 -18.38 -28.12 -8.99
C VAL A 1158 -19.69 -27.32 -9.13
N ILE A 1159 -20.07 -26.54 -8.10
CA ILE A 1159 -21.34 -25.80 -8.02
C ILE A 1159 -21.59 -24.92 -9.26
N HIS A 1160 -22.73 -25.09 -9.93
CA HIS A 1160 -23.15 -24.28 -11.09
C HIS A 1160 -22.09 -24.08 -12.20
N SER A 1161 -21.17 -25.04 -12.38
CA SER A 1161 -20.10 -24.95 -13.38
C SER A 1161 -19.07 -23.84 -13.15
N SER A 1162 -18.99 -23.29 -11.94
CA SER A 1162 -18.03 -22.23 -11.60
C SER A 1162 -16.58 -22.71 -11.57
N LYS A 1163 -15.64 -21.76 -11.41
CA LYS A 1163 -14.26 -22.05 -11.03
C LYS A 1163 -13.80 -21.06 -9.95
N ALA A 1164 -12.99 -21.56 -9.03
CA ALA A 1164 -12.27 -20.76 -8.07
C ALA A 1164 -11.33 -19.73 -8.75
N VAL A 1165 -11.42 -18.45 -8.33
CA VAL A 1165 -10.68 -17.32 -8.94
C VAL A 1165 -9.83 -16.53 -7.93
N GLY A 1166 -9.89 -16.90 -6.65
CA GLY A 1166 -9.15 -16.21 -5.58
C GLY A 1166 -7.66 -16.17 -5.89
N GLU A 1167 -6.99 -17.29 -5.87
CA GLU A 1167 -5.52 -17.36 -5.99
C GLU A 1167 -4.97 -17.48 -7.42
N PRO A 1168 -5.62 -18.18 -8.38
CA PRO A 1168 -5.00 -18.45 -9.68
C PRO A 1168 -4.47 -17.22 -10.44
N PRO A 1169 -5.16 -16.07 -10.49
CA PRO A 1169 -4.66 -14.91 -11.24
C PRO A 1169 -3.44 -14.24 -10.61
N PHE A 1170 -3.12 -14.52 -9.33
CA PHE A 1170 -2.07 -13.81 -8.61
C PHE A 1170 -0.70 -13.95 -9.28
N PHE A 1171 -0.38 -15.15 -9.79
CA PHE A 1171 0.90 -15.39 -10.46
C PHE A 1171 1.05 -14.63 -11.79
N LEU A 1172 -0.05 -14.28 -12.47
CA LEU A 1172 0.00 -13.59 -13.75
C LEU A 1172 0.62 -12.18 -13.66
N GLY A 1173 0.70 -11.60 -12.45
CA GLY A 1173 1.48 -10.38 -12.20
C GLY A 1173 2.97 -10.52 -12.54
N SER A 1174 3.50 -11.75 -12.58
CA SER A 1174 4.88 -12.03 -13.01
C SER A 1174 5.15 -11.67 -14.47
N ALA A 1175 4.12 -11.51 -15.31
CA ALA A 1175 4.31 -11.00 -16.68
C ALA A 1175 5.03 -9.63 -16.68
N VAL A 1176 4.79 -8.78 -15.67
CA VAL A 1176 5.49 -7.51 -15.52
C VAL A 1176 6.97 -7.72 -15.17
N LEU A 1177 7.29 -8.69 -14.30
CA LEU A 1177 8.69 -9.04 -13.97
C LEU A 1177 9.45 -9.46 -15.23
N PHE A 1178 8.87 -10.33 -16.05
CA PHE A 1178 9.53 -10.82 -17.27
C PHE A 1178 9.56 -9.77 -18.39
N ALA A 1179 8.58 -8.86 -18.45
CA ALA A 1179 8.64 -7.69 -19.32
C ALA A 1179 9.75 -6.72 -18.89
N ILE A 1180 9.96 -6.52 -17.58
CA ILE A 1180 11.12 -5.76 -17.06
C ILE A 1180 12.42 -6.47 -17.43
N LYS A 1181 12.49 -7.79 -17.28
CA LYS A 1181 13.67 -8.58 -17.66
C LYS A 1181 14.00 -8.46 -19.14
N ASP A 1182 12.98 -8.50 -20.02
CA ASP A 1182 13.12 -8.28 -21.47
C ASP A 1182 13.64 -6.85 -21.78
N ALA A 1183 13.15 -5.83 -21.08
CA ALA A 1183 13.67 -4.46 -21.21
C ALA A 1183 15.15 -4.35 -20.79
N ILE A 1184 15.55 -5.05 -19.72
CA ILE A 1184 16.95 -5.08 -19.26
C ILE A 1184 17.83 -5.83 -20.27
N PHE A 1185 17.38 -6.94 -20.86
CA PHE A 1185 18.10 -7.60 -21.96
C PHE A 1185 18.40 -6.63 -23.10
N ALA A 1186 17.42 -5.81 -23.50
CA ALA A 1186 17.63 -4.78 -24.52
C ALA A 1186 18.63 -3.70 -24.07
N ALA A 1187 18.62 -3.30 -22.79
CA ALA A 1187 19.59 -2.34 -22.25
C ALA A 1187 21.03 -2.90 -22.21
N ARG A 1188 21.17 -4.17 -21.81
CA ARG A 1188 22.45 -4.90 -21.77
C ARG A 1188 23.02 -5.14 -23.18
N ALA A 1189 22.15 -5.45 -24.14
CA ALA A 1189 22.55 -5.70 -25.53
C ALA A 1189 23.19 -4.47 -26.19
N ASP A 1190 22.73 -3.25 -25.87
CA ASP A 1190 23.38 -2.00 -26.31
C ASP A 1190 24.85 -1.91 -25.86
N GLU A 1191 25.21 -2.58 -24.76
CA GLU A 1191 26.54 -2.58 -24.15
C GLU A 1191 27.34 -3.86 -24.45
N GLY A 1192 26.85 -4.68 -25.39
CA GLY A 1192 27.51 -5.91 -25.83
C GLY A 1192 27.22 -7.15 -24.97
N HIS A 1193 26.34 -7.04 -23.97
CA HIS A 1193 25.97 -8.14 -23.07
C HIS A 1193 24.67 -8.82 -23.54
N LYS A 1194 24.75 -10.04 -24.06
CA LYS A 1194 23.63 -10.79 -24.66
C LYS A 1194 23.32 -12.11 -23.98
N GLU A 1195 24.20 -12.53 -23.07
CA GLU A 1195 24.08 -13.71 -22.24
C GLU A 1195 22.92 -13.61 -21.24
N TRP A 1196 22.44 -14.76 -20.77
CA TRP A 1196 21.44 -14.81 -19.71
C TRP A 1196 22.01 -14.24 -18.41
N PHE A 1197 21.18 -13.49 -17.69
CA PHE A 1197 21.51 -13.00 -16.36
C PHE A 1197 20.39 -13.34 -15.36
N PRO A 1198 20.73 -13.55 -14.08
CA PRO A 1198 19.74 -13.70 -13.05
C PRO A 1198 19.07 -12.37 -12.69
N LEU A 1199 17.76 -12.41 -12.42
CA LEU A 1199 17.02 -11.28 -11.87
C LEU A 1199 16.13 -11.78 -10.74
N ASP A 1200 16.59 -11.64 -9.51
CA ASP A 1200 15.86 -12.12 -8.34
C ASP A 1200 14.60 -11.29 -8.08
N ASN A 1201 13.57 -11.94 -7.53
CA ASN A 1201 12.33 -11.28 -7.14
C ASN A 1201 12.43 -10.73 -5.71
N PRO A 1202 11.93 -9.52 -5.41
CA PRO A 1202 11.29 -8.55 -6.30
C PRO A 1202 12.29 -7.81 -7.20
N ALA A 1203 11.89 -7.45 -8.44
CA ALA A 1203 12.68 -6.59 -9.31
C ALA A 1203 12.51 -5.10 -8.93
N THR A 1204 13.19 -4.70 -7.86
CA THR A 1204 13.19 -3.32 -7.35
C THR A 1204 13.96 -2.37 -8.28
N PRO A 1205 13.78 -1.04 -8.16
CA PRO A 1205 14.60 -0.06 -8.88
C PRO A 1205 16.11 -0.27 -8.73
N GLU A 1206 16.56 -0.72 -7.55
CA GLU A 1206 17.95 -1.12 -7.30
C GLU A 1206 18.38 -2.23 -8.27
N ARG A 1207 17.67 -3.36 -8.28
CA ARG A 1207 18.03 -4.50 -9.13
C ARG A 1207 17.95 -4.17 -10.61
N ILE A 1208 16.95 -3.39 -11.02
CA ILE A 1208 16.79 -2.96 -12.40
C ILE A 1208 17.99 -2.07 -12.81
N ARG A 1209 18.32 -1.05 -12.00
CA ARG A 1209 19.41 -0.12 -12.32
C ARG A 1209 20.75 -0.82 -12.39
N MET A 1210 21.02 -1.73 -11.44
CA MET A 1210 22.28 -2.46 -11.37
C MET A 1210 22.40 -3.54 -12.47
N ALA A 1211 21.28 -4.13 -12.91
CA ALA A 1211 21.29 -5.07 -14.03
C ALA A 1211 21.47 -4.40 -15.41
N CYS A 1212 21.08 -3.13 -15.55
CA CYS A 1212 21.37 -2.29 -16.71
C CYS A 1212 22.84 -1.82 -16.67
N VAL A 1213 23.76 -2.71 -17.03
CA VAL A 1213 25.20 -2.41 -17.10
C VAL A 1213 25.43 -1.29 -18.11
N ASP A 1214 26.14 -0.23 -17.73
CA ASP A 1214 26.51 0.91 -18.57
C ASP A 1214 27.82 1.56 -18.10
N SER A 1215 28.23 2.66 -18.74
CA SER A 1215 29.45 3.41 -18.38
C SER A 1215 29.45 3.97 -16.95
N ILE A 1216 28.29 4.10 -16.30
CA ILE A 1216 28.14 4.57 -14.93
C ILE A 1216 28.22 3.40 -13.94
N THR A 1217 27.45 2.32 -14.14
CA THR A 1217 27.45 1.20 -13.19
C THR A 1217 28.75 0.42 -13.20
N LYS A 1218 29.43 0.32 -14.36
CA LYS A 1218 30.77 -0.29 -14.49
C LYS A 1218 31.81 0.39 -13.57
N LYS A 1219 31.58 1.63 -13.13
CA LYS A 1219 32.48 2.34 -12.18
C LYS A 1219 32.30 1.88 -10.73
N PHE A 1220 31.26 1.10 -10.40
CA PHE A 1220 30.92 0.69 -9.04
C PHE A 1220 30.76 -0.82 -8.86
N ALA A 1221 30.37 -1.54 -9.92
CA ALA A 1221 30.04 -2.95 -9.86
C ALA A 1221 30.44 -3.65 -11.18
N ASN A 1222 30.77 -4.95 -11.09
CA ASN A 1222 31.00 -5.78 -12.27
C ASN A 1222 29.66 -6.20 -12.92
N ALA A 1223 29.72 -6.76 -14.14
CA ALA A 1223 28.53 -7.13 -14.91
C ALA A 1223 27.68 -8.25 -14.27
N ASP A 1224 28.27 -9.01 -13.36
CA ASP A 1224 27.65 -10.13 -12.62
C ASP A 1224 27.19 -9.75 -11.20
N TYR A 1225 27.29 -8.46 -10.83
CA TYR A 1225 26.90 -8.00 -9.52
C TYR A 1225 25.41 -8.24 -9.27
N ARG A 1226 25.11 -8.88 -8.14
CA ARG A 1226 23.76 -9.25 -7.70
C ARG A 1226 23.47 -8.53 -6.38
N PRO A 1227 22.58 -7.52 -6.36
CA PRO A 1227 22.16 -6.90 -5.11
C PRO A 1227 21.56 -7.95 -4.17
N LYS A 1228 21.96 -7.94 -2.90
CA LYS A 1228 21.43 -8.87 -1.89
C LYS A 1228 19.91 -8.70 -1.77
N LEU A 1229 19.20 -9.76 -1.41
CA LEU A 1229 17.83 -9.62 -0.89
C LEU A 1229 17.88 -8.75 0.36
N SER A 1230 17.31 -7.54 0.30
CA SER A 1230 16.96 -6.82 1.51
C SER A 1230 15.93 -7.67 2.25
N VAL A 1231 16.36 -8.27 3.35
CA VAL A 1231 15.53 -9.18 4.16
C VAL A 1231 14.54 -8.38 4.98
#